data_AF-A0A954UIZ1-F1
#
_entry.id   AF-A0A954UIZ1-F1
#
_cell.length_a   1.000
_cell.length_b   1.000
_cell.length_c   1.000
_cell.angle_alpha   90.00
_cell.angle_beta   90.00
_cell.angle_gamma   90.00
#
_symmetry.space_group_name_H-M   'P 1'
#
loop_
_entity.id
_entity.type
_entity.pdbx_description
1 polymer ?
#
loop_
_entity_poly.entity_id
_entity_poly.type
_entity_poly.pdbx_seq_one_letter_code
_entity_poly.pdbx_strand_id
1 'polypeptide(L)'
;MADNFTSGIGWHSLDQVVANIRVLPRSMWLDLAREDQTNRWRSGRGVLTEQYLTTIPEFMERDCEEALILVCGEVQLRAELGESPTLAEYLKRFPQFADQLEFQFALNRMLDDDLDLEGDDKEFQSTFPSLPGFEILEEIGRGASSVVYRARQTSVEREVAVKAIIVTSLSDKQRDRHKREARILGTIRHPNVIRIHDTIEHDERFFLVTEYIDGTTLGEFCGGMPLAHKVATDLVIRLADAADTVHQTGVLHRDLKPSNILMTATGEPIITDFGLARWIDSSANLTTEQSLVGTPNYMAPEQICGSAQIDARADVYSLGAILYELLTSRPPFAEATLLETLSAVRERDPLPPNKLVAGVPRDLATICLKCLEKSLVNRYQDASELSRDLRHFVSGEPILARPPGIAEQGLRWALRNPAKTISIVAAFAIMVLAVIGLIAFQLQRQQLAAVSLFDSIQNADLQMLPALLLRVEQQQADFQTVFDNRFPQHPERSNGWLNLIVAGASLNDTNCQRSLIEYLPTARAAEIPHIVRQLHKCSAEEIESAWRHLEAESNNDSSRLRWACLVAQQEDHQVSRFQASANPVARALSREHPFEVSSIVPLLKKYRQLIVPCLADVARNDGESDVVRTTAAGLVAEYAFDDPQQIARLIVDVDSDPFRALLPSLQNRPKTVASSLQEVIDEPWTLARIAAIAGEVSQLEVESQLDRVHRRQATAAVTLWHLGNRGPALARLHSDSAAHLRYWIIHQLSHLDVSQEELIQAATTTVDTGIQYALLLAAGDAVPLSTSRQEIIEQVRTIYLNTTDPGVRSASEWLLTQRLNSDLNQGESNSTATQGIFGPNGHCFVYLKAPGRIDLGSPASEYWRDEDEVLVKRDIDYDLAVATKEVTVEQFLNFRDKAVNRNYAPTNDCPVNNVTLFDAIAYCRWLSELEGLAEDEMCYPSLPEIGSGMRFPDNWLERKGYRLPTEAEWEYACHGGVSEARFFGSGSELAKDYVWSLHTADDHLHPVGLLRPNGFGLFDILGNISEICHDSRNEAPERVDAADSFPRRGGDFTELNQNIRAARRYSVPASAEWANMGFRVVRRR
;
A
#
# COMPACT_ATOMS: atom_id res chain seq x y z
N MET A 1 19.34 -30.19 30.95
CA MET A 1 20.71 -29.78 30.58
C MET A 1 20.74 -28.26 30.39
N ALA A 2 20.63 -27.47 31.47
CA ALA A 2 20.72 -26.01 31.41
C ALA A 2 21.35 -25.37 32.68
N ASP A 3 21.84 -26.17 33.63
CA ASP A 3 22.41 -25.69 34.91
C ASP A 3 23.94 -25.92 35.05
N ASN A 4 24.64 -26.26 33.96
CA ASN A 4 26.10 -26.51 33.99
C ASN A 4 26.93 -25.50 33.17
N PHE A 5 26.37 -24.37 32.74
CA PHE A 5 27.06 -23.46 31.79
C PHE A 5 27.79 -22.27 32.41
N THR A 6 27.67 -21.99 33.71
CA THR A 6 28.22 -20.75 34.32
C THR A 6 29.37 -20.95 35.30
N SER A 7 29.89 -22.16 35.47
CA SER A 7 31.05 -22.39 36.34
C SER A 7 32.09 -23.28 35.67
N GLY A 8 33.10 -22.68 35.05
CA GLY A 8 34.36 -23.39 34.78
C GLY A 8 35.06 -23.21 33.42
N ILE A 9 34.75 -22.20 32.61
CA ILE A 9 35.51 -21.93 31.38
C ILE A 9 35.77 -20.41 31.28
N GLY A 10 37.03 -20.01 31.43
CA GLY A 10 37.47 -18.62 31.28
C GLY A 10 37.47 -18.21 29.82
N TRP A 11 36.43 -17.48 29.41
CA TRP A 11 36.38 -16.79 28.12
C TRP A 11 36.85 -15.35 28.34
N HIS A 12 37.90 -14.93 27.65
CA HIS A 12 38.54 -13.63 27.87
C HIS A 12 38.09 -12.53 26.89
N SER A 13 37.13 -12.82 26.01
CA SER A 13 36.57 -11.81 25.08
C SER A 13 35.23 -12.26 24.49
N LEU A 14 34.28 -11.32 24.33
CA LEU A 14 32.98 -11.54 23.68
C LEU A 14 33.07 -12.27 22.31
N ASP A 15 34.14 -12.02 21.55
CA ASP A 15 34.40 -12.63 20.23
C ASP A 15 34.49 -14.16 20.28
N GLN A 16 34.94 -14.74 21.40
CA GLN A 16 35.03 -16.19 21.59
C GLN A 16 33.66 -16.82 21.89
N VAL A 17 32.75 -16.07 22.50
CA VAL A 17 31.38 -16.51 22.82
C VAL A 17 30.52 -16.49 21.56
N VAL A 18 30.60 -15.42 20.78
CA VAL A 18 29.86 -15.25 19.52
C VAL A 18 30.26 -16.29 18.47
N ALA A 19 31.54 -16.69 18.41
CA ALA A 19 32.00 -17.72 17.49
C ALA A 19 31.47 -19.14 17.80
N ASN A 20 31.13 -19.42 19.07
CA ASN A 20 30.78 -20.76 19.55
C ASN A 20 29.30 -20.95 19.93
N ILE A 21 28.55 -19.87 20.15
CA ILE A 21 27.14 -19.90 20.57
C ILE A 21 26.34 -18.91 19.73
N ARG A 22 25.33 -19.40 18.98
CA ARG A 22 24.57 -18.59 18.02
C ARG A 22 23.23 -18.03 18.54
N VAL A 23 22.77 -18.38 19.75
CA VAL A 23 21.50 -17.86 20.32
C VAL A 23 21.59 -17.73 21.84
N LEU A 24 21.51 -16.51 22.38
CA LEU A 24 21.36 -16.20 23.81
C LEU A 24 20.21 -15.20 24.04
N PRO A 25 19.59 -15.16 25.24
CA PRO A 25 18.62 -14.12 25.58
C PRO A 25 19.25 -12.71 25.60
N ARG A 26 18.49 -11.68 25.19
CA ARG A 26 18.96 -10.26 25.11
C ARG A 26 19.58 -9.76 26.41
N SER A 27 19.03 -10.10 27.57
CA SER A 27 19.57 -9.68 28.87
C SER A 27 20.96 -10.25 29.16
N MET A 28 21.22 -11.51 28.80
CA MET A 28 22.55 -12.11 28.95
C MET A 28 23.56 -11.55 27.95
N TRP A 29 23.11 -11.22 26.73
CA TRP A 29 23.95 -10.52 25.77
C TRP A 29 24.37 -9.14 26.29
N LEU A 30 23.47 -8.40 26.94
CA LEU A 30 23.76 -7.09 27.52
C LEU A 30 24.77 -7.19 28.68
N ASP A 31 24.58 -8.12 29.61
CA ASP A 31 25.48 -8.29 30.76
C ASP A 31 26.90 -8.64 30.30
N LEU A 32 27.03 -9.57 29.35
CA LEU A 32 28.32 -9.94 28.76
C LEU A 32 28.96 -8.76 27.99
N ALA A 33 28.17 -8.00 27.24
CA ALA A 33 28.67 -6.83 26.49
C ALA A 33 29.14 -5.72 27.43
N ARG A 34 28.43 -5.43 28.53
CA ARG A 34 28.82 -4.41 29.50
C ARG A 34 30.09 -4.77 30.25
N GLU A 35 30.23 -6.04 30.65
CA GLU A 35 31.42 -6.52 31.34
C GLU A 35 32.64 -6.50 30.40
N ASP A 36 32.48 -6.94 29.15
CA ASP A 36 33.54 -6.86 28.13
C ASP A 36 33.87 -5.39 27.77
N GLN A 37 32.89 -4.50 27.59
CA GLN A 37 33.07 -3.07 27.31
C GLN A 37 33.86 -2.40 28.43
N THR A 38 33.46 -2.59 29.69
CA THR A 38 34.16 -2.04 30.85
C THR A 38 35.60 -2.54 30.93
N ASN A 39 35.81 -3.85 30.74
CA ASN A 39 37.14 -4.46 30.79
C ASN A 39 38.05 -3.96 29.64
N ARG A 40 37.53 -3.78 28.42
CA ARG A 40 38.29 -3.29 27.27
C ARG A 40 38.68 -1.82 27.42
N TRP A 41 37.74 -0.97 27.85
CA TRP A 41 38.03 0.45 28.11
C TRP A 41 39.05 0.62 29.24
N ARG A 42 38.90 -0.09 30.36
CA ARG A 42 39.86 -0.04 31.48
C ARG A 42 41.22 -0.68 31.18
N SER A 43 41.30 -1.59 30.21
CA SER A 43 42.58 -2.17 29.75
C SER A 43 43.24 -1.41 28.60
N GLY A 44 42.74 -0.22 28.25
CA GLY A 44 43.31 0.65 27.20
C GLY A 44 43.07 0.17 25.77
N ARG A 45 42.14 -0.78 25.58
CA ARG A 45 41.70 -1.30 24.27
C ARG A 45 40.25 -0.89 23.99
N GLY A 46 39.93 0.39 24.21
CA GLY A 46 38.57 0.92 24.09
C GLY A 46 37.90 0.50 22.77
N VAL A 47 36.68 -0.03 22.88
CA VAL A 47 35.87 -0.46 21.75
C VAL A 47 34.60 0.37 21.71
N LEU A 48 34.30 0.95 20.55
CA LEU A 48 33.10 1.74 20.32
C LEU A 48 31.85 0.85 20.34
N THR A 49 30.75 1.40 20.86
CA THR A 49 29.48 0.71 21.05
C THR A 49 28.94 0.11 19.74
N GLU A 50 29.17 0.76 18.60
CA GLU A 50 28.78 0.28 17.28
C GLU A 50 29.35 -1.11 16.95
N GLN A 51 30.55 -1.44 17.44
CA GLN A 51 31.14 -2.76 17.23
C GLN A 51 30.34 -3.84 17.96
N TYR A 52 29.85 -3.56 19.17
CA TYR A 52 28.97 -4.46 19.91
C TYR A 52 27.62 -4.64 19.20
N LEU A 53 27.05 -3.56 18.67
CA LEU A 53 25.79 -3.61 17.92
C LEU A 53 25.91 -4.39 16.60
N THR A 54 27.05 -4.32 15.90
CA THR A 54 27.27 -5.13 14.69
C THR A 54 27.51 -6.61 14.99
N THR A 55 28.06 -6.91 16.16
CA THR A 55 28.42 -8.29 16.55
C THR A 55 27.22 -9.04 17.14
N ILE A 56 26.27 -8.32 17.74
CA ILE A 56 25.06 -8.86 18.36
C ILE A 56 23.84 -8.39 17.53
N PRO A 57 23.37 -9.20 16.56
CA PRO A 57 22.28 -8.82 15.65
C PRO A 57 20.98 -8.45 16.37
N GLU A 58 20.75 -8.99 17.57
CA GLU A 58 19.56 -8.75 18.38
C GLU A 58 19.44 -7.31 18.89
N PHE A 59 20.53 -6.54 18.90
CA PHE A 59 20.56 -5.12 19.32
C PHE A 59 20.52 -4.14 18.13
N MET A 60 20.37 -4.63 16.89
CA MET A 60 20.30 -3.79 15.68
C MET A 60 18.91 -3.21 15.38
N GLU A 61 17.88 -3.51 16.19
CA GLU A 61 16.57 -2.88 16.07
C GLU A 61 16.64 -1.38 16.46
N ARG A 62 15.97 -0.52 15.69
CA ARG A 62 16.17 0.95 15.71
C ARG A 62 15.90 1.66 17.04
N ASP A 63 15.31 1.01 18.04
CA ASP A 63 14.98 1.56 19.36
C ASP A 63 15.23 0.55 20.51
N CYS A 64 16.33 -0.20 20.47
CA CYS A 64 16.66 -1.16 21.53
C CYS A 64 17.16 -0.43 22.80
N GLU A 65 16.45 -0.53 23.92
CA GLU A 65 16.87 0.07 25.22
C GLU A 65 18.27 -0.39 25.64
N GLU A 66 18.61 -1.65 25.37
CA GLU A 66 19.92 -2.23 25.64
C GLU A 66 21.05 -1.57 24.83
N ALA A 67 20.76 -1.10 23.60
CA ALA A 67 21.72 -0.34 22.80
C ALA A 67 21.98 1.05 23.43
N LEU A 68 20.93 1.73 23.90
CA LEU A 68 21.06 3.03 24.58
C LEU A 68 21.90 2.90 25.87
N ILE A 69 21.72 1.82 26.64
CA ILE A 69 22.50 1.55 27.85
C ILE A 69 24.00 1.41 27.53
N LEU A 70 24.36 0.70 26.46
CA LEU A 70 25.76 0.56 26.04
C LEU A 70 26.36 1.89 25.55
N VAL A 71 25.56 2.73 24.88
CA VAL A 71 25.99 4.07 24.42
C VAL A 71 26.25 4.98 25.62
N CYS A 72 25.34 5.03 26.58
CA CYS A 72 25.51 5.83 27.80
C CYS A 72 26.69 5.32 28.64
N GLY A 73 26.88 3.99 28.71
CA GLY A 73 28.04 3.37 29.35
C GLY A 73 29.37 3.78 28.72
N GLU A 74 29.45 3.88 27.39
CA GLU A 74 30.64 4.39 26.70
C GLU A 74 30.92 5.86 27.05
N VAL A 75 29.90 6.72 27.05
CA VAL A 75 30.04 8.14 27.42
C VAL A 75 30.64 8.26 28.82
N GLN A 76 30.11 7.51 29.79
CA GLN A 76 30.60 7.54 31.16
C GLN A 76 32.02 6.98 31.30
N LEU A 77 32.33 5.85 30.68
CA LEU A 77 33.67 5.26 30.73
C LEU A 77 34.75 6.14 30.08
N ARG A 78 34.39 6.85 29.00
CA ARG A 78 35.29 7.83 28.35
C ARG A 78 35.52 9.05 29.23
N ALA A 79 34.47 9.56 29.87
CA ALA A 79 34.58 10.63 30.86
C ALA A 79 35.46 10.21 32.06
N GLU A 80 35.28 9.01 32.60
CA GLU A 80 36.12 8.45 33.70
C GLU A 80 37.61 8.34 33.32
N LEU A 81 37.91 8.13 32.03
CA LEU A 81 39.28 8.02 31.51
C LEU A 81 39.88 9.39 31.11
N GLY A 82 39.16 10.49 31.35
CA GLY A 82 39.61 11.85 31.08
C GLY A 82 39.41 12.31 29.64
N GLU A 83 38.65 11.58 28.83
CA GLU A 83 38.19 12.08 27.53
C GLU A 83 36.95 12.96 27.71
N SER A 84 36.73 13.92 26.81
CA SER A 84 35.56 14.82 26.82
C SER A 84 34.57 14.45 25.71
N PRO A 85 33.76 13.39 25.88
CA PRO A 85 32.73 13.04 24.91
C PRO A 85 31.73 14.19 24.77
N THR A 86 31.32 14.54 23.54
CA THR A 86 30.39 15.66 23.31
C THR A 86 29.03 15.16 22.83
N LEU A 87 27.96 15.83 23.26
CA LEU A 87 26.60 15.53 22.79
C LEU A 87 26.52 15.55 21.26
N ALA A 88 27.16 16.51 20.58
CA ALA A 88 27.16 16.60 19.12
C ALA A 88 27.81 15.38 18.43
N GLU A 89 28.83 14.78 19.04
CA GLU A 89 29.45 13.54 18.56
C GLU A 89 28.45 12.37 18.63
N TYR A 90 27.81 12.18 19.79
CA TYR A 90 26.91 11.06 20.01
C TYR A 90 25.57 11.20 19.27
N LEU A 91 25.05 12.42 19.10
CA LEU A 91 23.88 12.67 18.24
C LEU A 91 24.17 12.35 16.76
N LYS A 92 25.41 12.55 16.30
CA LYS A 92 25.81 12.20 14.93
C LYS A 92 25.96 10.68 14.76
N ARG A 93 26.47 9.99 15.78
CA ARG A 93 26.68 8.53 15.78
C ARG A 93 25.39 7.75 16.00
N PHE A 94 24.50 8.25 16.87
CA PHE A 94 23.26 7.61 17.29
C PHE A 94 22.07 8.57 17.23
N PRO A 95 21.67 9.05 16.03
CA PRO A 95 20.60 10.04 15.89
C PRO A 95 19.23 9.55 16.36
N GLN A 96 19.01 8.24 16.44
CA GLN A 96 17.77 7.65 16.94
C GLN A 96 17.51 7.90 18.43
N PHE A 97 18.57 8.13 19.23
CA PHE A 97 18.45 8.34 20.67
C PHE A 97 18.59 9.82 21.06
N ALA A 98 18.22 10.73 20.15
CA ALA A 98 18.52 12.15 20.31
C ALA A 98 17.95 12.73 21.61
N ASP A 99 16.67 12.51 21.88
CA ASP A 99 15.98 13.05 23.05
C ASP A 99 16.57 12.50 24.37
N GLN A 100 16.91 11.20 24.40
CA GLN A 100 17.46 10.55 25.59
C GLN A 100 18.92 10.94 25.83
N LEU A 101 19.72 11.10 24.77
CA LEU A 101 21.11 11.54 24.88
C LEU A 101 21.20 13.02 25.26
N GLU A 102 20.30 13.87 24.74
CA GLU A 102 20.20 15.27 25.18
C GLU A 102 19.91 15.34 26.69
N PHE A 103 18.97 14.53 27.17
CA PHE A 103 18.66 14.42 28.59
C PHE A 103 19.85 13.90 29.41
N GLN A 104 20.51 12.82 28.97
CA GLN A 104 21.65 12.24 29.69
C GLN A 104 22.86 13.19 29.75
N PHE A 105 23.17 13.92 28.68
CA PHE A 105 24.24 14.93 28.68
C PHE A 105 23.86 16.20 29.46
N ALA A 106 22.58 16.55 29.52
CA ALA A 106 22.11 17.60 30.42
C ALA A 106 22.26 17.17 31.88
N LEU A 107 21.93 15.92 32.21
CA LEU A 107 22.08 15.35 33.55
C LEU A 107 23.54 15.25 33.98
N ASN A 108 24.45 14.78 33.12
CA ASN A 108 25.89 14.74 33.42
C ASN A 108 26.46 16.14 33.65
N ARG A 109 26.05 17.15 32.87
CA ARG A 109 26.42 18.56 33.15
C ARG A 109 25.92 19.04 34.52
N MET A 110 24.68 18.70 34.89
CA MET A 110 24.14 19.04 36.21
C MET A 110 24.85 18.33 37.37
N LEU A 111 25.53 17.21 37.11
CA LEU A 111 26.30 16.45 38.10
C LEU A 111 27.77 16.87 38.16
N ASP A 112 28.36 17.31 37.03
CA ASP A 112 29.73 17.82 36.95
C ASP A 112 29.84 19.30 37.43
N ASP A 113 28.78 20.11 37.32
CA ASP A 113 28.74 21.52 37.77
C ASP A 113 28.84 21.69 39.31
N ASP A 114 28.79 20.60 40.11
CA ASP A 114 29.05 20.62 41.56
C ASP A 114 30.56 20.47 41.90
N LEU A 115 31.46 20.30 40.91
CA LEU A 115 32.90 20.06 41.17
C LEU A 115 33.94 20.88 40.39
N ASP A 116 33.59 21.82 39.51
CA ASP A 116 34.56 22.74 38.90
C ASP A 116 34.13 24.23 39.04
N LEU A 117 34.51 24.83 40.17
CA LEU A 117 34.64 26.28 40.31
C LEU A 117 36.00 26.71 39.72
N GLU A 118 36.07 27.02 38.43
CA GLU A 118 36.96 28.05 37.84
C GLU A 118 36.88 28.06 36.28
N GLY A 119 36.37 29.16 35.71
CA GLY A 119 36.49 29.56 34.29
C GLY A 119 35.41 28.97 33.36
N ASP A 120 34.73 29.72 32.48
CA ASP A 120 35.10 30.96 31.79
C ASP A 120 33.82 31.67 31.29
N ASP A 121 33.89 33.00 31.25
CA ASP A 121 32.81 33.97 31.12
C ASP A 121 31.98 33.89 29.82
N LYS A 122 30.63 33.95 29.95
CA LYS A 122 29.76 34.65 28.96
C LYS A 122 28.57 35.36 29.63
N GLU A 123 28.77 36.65 29.85
CA GLU A 123 27.81 37.77 29.80
C GLU A 123 26.35 37.52 30.22
N PHE A 124 26.05 37.74 31.51
CA PHE A 124 24.83 38.44 31.91
C PHE A 124 25.23 39.67 32.72
N GLN A 125 25.15 40.85 32.09
CA GLN A 125 25.45 42.11 32.75
C GLN A 125 24.50 42.38 33.92
N SER A 126 25.12 42.83 35.00
CA SER A 126 24.64 43.32 36.27
C SER A 126 23.46 44.31 36.22
N THR A 127 22.36 43.93 36.86
CA THR A 127 21.60 44.88 37.69
C THR A 127 20.97 44.10 38.84
N PHE A 128 21.44 44.33 40.08
CA PHE A 128 20.83 43.74 41.28
C PHE A 128 19.35 44.14 41.36
N PRO A 129 18.45 43.28 41.87
CA PRO A 129 17.05 43.65 42.06
C PRO A 129 16.93 44.82 43.03
N SER A 130 16.22 45.89 42.63
CA SER A 130 15.93 47.02 43.51
C SER A 130 14.83 46.60 44.50
N LEU A 131 15.19 46.35 45.76
CA LEU A 131 14.24 45.98 46.81
C LEU A 131 14.05 47.14 47.81
N PRO A 132 12.84 47.73 47.91
CA PRO A 132 12.61 48.89 48.78
C PRO A 132 12.98 48.61 50.24
N GLY A 133 13.83 49.46 50.84
CA GLY A 133 14.28 49.33 52.23
C GLY A 133 15.49 48.42 52.45
N PHE A 134 16.05 47.85 51.37
CA PHE A 134 17.23 46.99 51.40
C PHE A 134 18.25 47.44 50.37
N GLU A 135 19.49 47.62 50.81
CA GLU A 135 20.64 47.85 49.94
C GLU A 135 21.29 46.50 49.64
N ILE A 136 21.12 45.99 48.43
CA ILE A 136 21.76 44.73 48.01
C ILE A 136 23.27 44.96 47.85
N LEU A 137 24.08 44.22 48.61
CA LEU A 137 25.54 44.39 48.66
C LEU A 137 26.24 43.46 47.65
N GLU A 138 25.93 42.17 47.73
CA GLU A 138 26.54 41.13 46.89
C GLU A 138 25.62 39.91 46.77
N GLU A 139 25.83 39.10 45.74
CA GLU A 139 25.24 37.78 45.62
C GLU A 139 26.11 36.77 46.37
N ILE A 140 25.52 36.01 47.29
CA ILE A 140 26.25 35.05 48.15
C ILE A 140 25.94 33.59 47.82
N GLY A 141 24.98 33.33 46.93
CA GLY A 141 24.69 31.97 46.48
C GLY A 141 23.58 31.92 45.46
N ARG A 142 23.75 31.07 44.44
CA ARG A 142 22.76 30.84 43.39
C ARG A 142 22.41 29.37 43.31
N GLY A 143 21.13 29.07 43.48
CA GLY A 143 20.59 27.73 43.26
C GLY A 143 19.70 27.68 42.02
N ALA A 144 19.29 26.47 41.62
CA ALA A 144 18.47 26.23 40.43
C ALA A 144 17.12 26.99 40.40
N SER A 145 16.58 27.40 41.56
CA SER A 145 15.26 28.04 41.69
C SER A 145 15.26 29.33 42.52
N SER A 146 16.43 29.82 42.94
CA SER A 146 16.53 31.03 43.77
C SER A 146 17.93 31.63 43.77
N VAL A 147 18.02 32.94 43.99
CA VAL A 147 19.28 33.65 44.19
C VAL A 147 19.28 34.29 45.58
N VAL A 148 20.38 34.13 46.33
CA VAL A 148 20.55 34.67 47.68
C VAL A 148 21.54 35.83 47.63
N TYR A 149 21.11 36.96 48.15
CA TYR A 149 21.91 38.18 48.22
C TYR A 149 22.21 38.54 49.67
N ARG A 150 23.43 38.97 49.96
CA ARG A 150 23.72 39.72 51.19
C ARG A 150 23.26 41.15 50.98
N ALA A 151 22.49 41.67 51.93
CA ALA A 151 21.94 43.02 51.85
C ALA A 151 22.01 43.72 53.20
N ARG A 152 21.97 45.05 53.19
CA ARG A 152 21.80 45.87 54.39
C ARG A 152 20.38 46.41 54.44
N GLN A 153 19.63 46.09 55.49
CA GLN A 153 18.31 46.68 55.72
C GLN A 153 18.48 48.12 56.22
N THR A 154 18.08 49.09 55.42
CA THR A 154 18.40 50.52 55.64
C THR A 154 17.65 51.13 56.84
N SER A 155 16.49 50.58 57.21
CA SER A 155 15.68 51.09 58.33
C SER A 155 16.31 50.88 59.71
N VAL A 156 17.17 49.87 59.87
CA VAL A 156 17.79 49.48 61.15
C VAL A 156 19.29 49.21 61.04
N GLU A 157 19.89 49.51 59.87
CA GLU A 157 21.31 49.30 59.54
C GLU A 157 21.87 47.93 59.93
N ARG A 158 21.14 46.85 59.61
CA ARG A 158 21.59 45.47 59.87
C ARG A 158 21.86 44.71 58.58
N GLU A 159 22.82 43.80 58.61
CA GLU A 159 23.05 42.87 57.52
C GLU A 159 22.07 41.69 57.58
N VAL A 160 21.57 41.32 56.41
CA VAL A 160 20.57 40.28 56.20
C VAL A 160 20.91 39.48 54.95
N ALA A 161 20.43 38.24 54.88
CA ALA A 161 20.39 37.48 53.64
C ALA A 161 18.99 37.61 53.03
N VAL A 162 18.92 37.96 51.75
CA VAL A 162 17.69 38.14 50.97
C VAL A 162 17.66 37.08 49.89
N LYS A 163 16.79 36.10 50.06
CA LYS A 163 16.58 35.03 49.09
C LYS A 163 15.43 35.38 48.14
N ALA A 164 15.77 35.62 46.88
CA ALA A 164 14.82 35.87 45.79
C ALA A 164 14.40 34.53 45.16
N ILE A 165 13.10 34.20 45.23
CA ILE A 165 12.55 32.98 44.63
C ILE A 165 12.21 33.25 43.17
N ILE A 166 12.78 32.47 42.24
CA ILE A 166 12.53 32.59 40.80
C ILE A 166 11.47 31.55 40.42
N VAL A 167 10.19 31.93 40.42
CA VAL A 167 9.10 31.05 39.97
C VAL A 167 8.20 31.81 39.00
N THR A 168 8.01 31.26 37.81
CA THR A 168 7.02 31.70 36.82
C THR A 168 5.62 31.30 37.28
N SER A 169 4.86 32.28 37.79
CA SER A 169 3.44 32.21 38.18
C SER A 169 3.07 31.22 39.30
N LEU A 170 2.94 31.73 40.53
CA LEU A 170 2.27 31.01 41.64
C LEU A 170 0.77 31.33 41.68
N SER A 171 -0.08 30.36 42.00
CA SER A 171 -1.51 30.60 42.23
C SER A 171 -1.77 31.28 43.59
N ASP A 172 -2.89 32.00 43.72
CA ASP A 172 -3.21 32.78 44.94
C ASP A 172 -3.33 31.90 46.20
N LYS A 173 -3.82 30.66 46.08
CA LYS A 173 -3.87 29.69 47.18
C LYS A 173 -2.48 29.23 47.65
N GLN A 174 -1.53 29.11 46.73
CA GLN A 174 -0.15 28.76 47.06
C GLN A 174 0.58 29.94 47.72
N ARG A 175 0.34 31.17 47.23
CA ARG A 175 0.86 32.40 47.84
C ARG A 175 0.39 32.58 49.29
N ASP A 176 -0.90 32.38 49.56
CA ASP A 176 -1.46 32.52 50.91
C ASP A 176 -0.92 31.46 51.89
N ARG A 177 -0.68 30.23 51.40
CA ARG A 177 -0.05 29.17 52.20
C ARG A 177 1.42 29.47 52.51
N HIS A 178 2.21 29.89 51.52
CA HIS A 178 3.62 30.26 51.73
C HIS A 178 3.77 31.43 52.72
N LYS A 179 2.90 32.45 52.63
CA LYS A 179 2.86 33.55 53.61
C LYS A 179 2.52 33.07 55.02
N ARG A 180 1.64 32.07 55.16
CA ARG A 180 1.28 31.49 56.47
C ARG A 180 2.43 30.70 57.10
N GLU A 181 3.11 29.85 56.32
CA GLU A 181 4.23 29.04 56.80
C GLU A 181 5.45 29.90 57.14
N ALA A 182 5.78 30.91 56.31
CA ALA A 182 6.88 31.84 56.59
C ALA A 182 6.64 32.68 57.87
N ARG A 183 5.38 33.06 58.16
CA ARG A 183 5.03 33.71 59.43
C ARG A 183 5.24 32.79 60.63
N ILE A 184 4.89 31.50 60.51
CA ILE A 184 5.09 30.53 61.60
C ILE A 184 6.59 30.34 61.86
N LEU A 185 7.39 30.12 60.81
CA LEU A 185 8.84 29.97 60.91
C LEU A 185 9.51 31.22 61.51
N GLY A 186 9.03 32.43 61.18
CA GLY A 186 9.53 33.68 61.77
C GLY A 186 9.28 33.85 63.27
N THR A 187 8.41 33.04 63.88
CA THR A 187 8.20 33.03 65.34
C THR A 187 9.17 32.10 66.08
N ILE A 188 9.82 31.17 65.37
CA ILE A 188 10.71 30.18 65.97
C ILE A 188 12.01 30.87 66.37
N ARG A 189 12.45 30.59 67.61
CA ARG A 189 13.73 31.05 68.13
C ARG A 189 14.52 29.84 68.61
N HIS A 190 15.47 29.40 67.79
CA HIS A 190 16.36 28.31 68.11
C HIS A 190 17.77 28.64 67.58
N PRO A 191 18.86 28.38 68.32
CA PRO A 191 20.22 28.75 67.90
C PRO A 191 20.68 28.06 66.61
N ASN A 192 20.11 26.90 66.29
CA ASN A 192 20.46 26.11 65.09
C ASN A 192 19.37 26.17 63.99
N VAL A 193 18.47 27.15 64.01
CA VAL A 193 17.46 27.40 62.97
C VAL A 193 17.60 28.84 62.49
N ILE A 194 17.72 29.06 61.18
CA ILE A 194 17.88 30.39 60.61
C ILE A 194 16.70 31.29 60.99
N ARG A 195 16.99 32.48 61.52
CA ARG A 195 15.97 33.44 61.88
C ARG A 195 15.43 34.15 60.66
N ILE A 196 14.14 33.96 60.38
CA ILE A 196 13.42 34.74 59.38
C ILE A 196 13.09 36.12 59.97
N HIS A 197 13.46 37.16 59.25
CA HIS A 197 13.25 38.55 59.64
C HIS A 197 12.02 39.16 58.99
N ASP A 198 11.80 38.88 57.70
CA ASP A 198 10.66 39.42 56.96
C ASP A 198 10.37 38.60 55.68
N THR A 199 9.21 38.82 55.09
CA THR A 199 8.84 38.32 53.75
C THR A 199 8.32 39.47 52.92
N ILE A 200 8.91 39.69 51.75
CA ILE A 200 8.60 40.83 50.88
C ILE A 200 8.07 40.33 49.54
N GLU A 201 7.02 40.95 49.05
CA GLU A 201 6.51 40.74 47.71
C GLU A 201 6.76 42.03 46.92
N HIS A 202 7.60 41.96 45.89
CA HIS A 202 7.99 43.10 45.06
C HIS A 202 8.19 42.65 43.63
N ASP A 203 7.71 43.42 42.64
CA ASP A 203 7.77 43.08 41.22
C ASP A 203 7.34 41.64 40.89
N GLU A 204 6.22 41.21 41.48
CA GLU A 204 5.65 39.85 41.33
C GLU A 204 6.57 38.70 41.79
N ARG A 205 7.66 39.03 42.47
CA ARG A 205 8.60 38.08 43.07
C ARG A 205 8.45 38.04 44.58
N PHE A 206 8.68 36.86 45.13
CA PHE A 206 8.67 36.64 46.56
C PHE A 206 10.11 36.60 47.08
N PHE A 207 10.40 37.46 48.06
CA PHE A 207 11.70 37.57 48.71
C PHE A 207 11.57 37.17 50.18
N LEU A 208 12.45 36.27 50.63
CA LEU A 208 12.57 35.89 52.03
C LEU A 208 13.79 36.59 52.63
N VAL A 209 13.59 37.36 53.70
CA VAL A 209 14.66 38.05 54.41
C VAL A 209 14.98 37.30 55.69
N THR A 210 16.21 36.82 55.83
CA THR A 210 16.71 36.10 57.00
C THR A 210 17.91 36.81 57.63
N GLU A 211 18.32 36.38 58.81
CA GLU A 211 19.64 36.77 59.31
C GLU A 211 20.74 36.32 58.34
N TYR A 212 21.80 37.11 58.23
CA TYR A 212 22.99 36.75 57.46
C TYR A 212 23.93 35.96 58.36
N ILE A 213 24.35 34.77 57.90
CA ILE A 213 25.35 33.95 58.58
C ILE A 213 26.64 34.02 57.77
N ASP A 214 27.69 34.53 58.40
CA ASP A 214 29.05 34.55 57.84
C ASP A 214 29.72 33.19 58.08
N GLY A 215 29.75 32.37 57.03
CA GLY A 215 30.14 30.96 57.08
C GLY A 215 29.91 30.21 55.78
N THR A 216 30.25 28.91 55.75
CA THR A 216 30.10 28.02 54.57
C THR A 216 28.95 27.04 54.76
N THR A 217 28.57 26.30 53.73
CA THR A 217 27.65 25.16 53.90
C THR A 217 28.32 23.99 54.62
N LEU A 218 27.54 23.06 55.17
CA LEU A 218 28.06 21.84 55.79
C LEU A 218 28.79 20.95 54.77
N GLY A 219 28.34 20.94 53.52
CA GLY A 219 29.02 20.21 52.43
C GLY A 219 30.44 20.73 52.21
N GLU A 220 30.59 22.04 52.03
CA GLU A 220 31.89 22.71 51.87
C GLU A 220 32.77 22.55 53.12
N PHE A 221 32.18 22.67 54.31
CA PHE A 221 32.90 22.49 55.58
C PHE A 221 33.53 21.10 55.72
N CYS A 222 32.92 20.06 55.15
CA CYS A 222 33.45 18.70 55.18
C CYS A 222 34.51 18.43 54.10
N GLY A 223 34.55 19.23 53.02
CA GLY A 223 35.56 19.13 51.96
C GLY A 223 35.67 17.74 51.31
N GLY A 224 34.58 16.98 51.25
CA GLY A 224 34.58 15.62 50.70
C GLY A 224 35.29 14.55 51.54
N MET A 225 35.63 14.85 52.80
CA MET A 225 36.31 13.91 53.72
C MET A 225 35.38 13.50 54.87
N PRO A 226 35.48 12.25 55.36
CA PRO A 226 34.64 11.81 56.47
C PRO A 226 35.06 12.51 57.77
N LEU A 227 34.09 13.03 58.51
CA LEU A 227 34.31 13.64 59.82
C LEU A 227 34.53 12.56 60.88
N ALA A 228 35.27 12.92 61.93
CA ALA A 228 35.38 12.08 63.11
C ALA A 228 33.99 11.82 63.69
N HIS A 229 33.68 10.56 63.99
CA HIS A 229 32.33 10.12 64.34
C HIS A 229 31.71 10.89 65.52
N LYS A 230 32.52 11.37 66.48
CA LYS A 230 32.05 12.22 67.59
C LYS A 230 31.57 13.59 67.11
N VAL A 231 32.32 14.22 66.22
CA VAL A 231 31.98 15.53 65.64
C VAL A 231 30.73 15.40 64.76
N ALA A 232 30.67 14.37 63.91
CA ALA A 232 29.48 14.10 63.11
C ALA A 232 28.23 13.84 63.98
N THR A 233 28.38 13.10 65.08
CA THR A 233 27.28 12.82 66.01
C THR A 233 26.79 14.10 66.70
N ASP A 234 27.70 14.93 67.22
CA ASP A 234 27.34 16.17 67.91
C ASP A 234 26.62 17.17 66.98
N LEU A 235 27.05 17.26 65.71
CA LEU A 235 26.38 18.09 64.72
C LEU A 235 24.94 17.60 64.47
N VAL A 236 24.76 16.31 64.25
CA VAL A 236 23.44 15.73 63.96
C VAL A 236 22.51 15.79 65.18
N ILE A 237 23.03 15.71 66.41
CA ILE A 237 22.24 15.97 67.63
C ILE A 237 21.63 17.37 67.59
N ARG A 238 22.44 18.41 67.32
CA ARG A 238 21.96 19.80 67.26
C ARG A 238 20.96 20.02 66.14
N LEU A 239 21.20 19.41 64.98
CA LEU A 239 20.29 19.45 63.85
C LEU A 239 18.96 18.74 64.14
N ALA A 240 19.00 17.60 64.83
CA ALA A 240 17.81 16.87 65.24
C ALA A 240 16.98 17.65 66.28
N ASP A 241 17.62 18.28 67.27
CA ASP A 241 16.94 19.15 68.24
C ASP A 241 16.29 20.37 67.56
N ALA A 242 16.98 20.95 66.56
CA ALA A 242 16.48 22.05 65.75
C ALA A 242 15.26 21.63 64.91
N ALA A 243 15.36 20.49 64.22
CA ALA A 243 14.26 19.95 63.43
C ALA A 243 13.04 19.62 64.30
N ASP A 244 13.24 19.02 65.47
CA ASP A 244 12.15 18.72 66.42
C ASP A 244 11.42 19.99 66.87
N THR A 245 12.17 21.04 67.20
CA THR A 245 11.61 22.35 67.57
C THR A 245 10.73 22.91 66.45
N VAL A 246 11.13 22.75 65.20
CA VAL A 246 10.33 23.19 64.03
C VAL A 246 9.10 22.29 63.85
N HIS A 247 9.25 20.97 63.98
CA HIS A 247 8.16 20.00 63.85
C HIS A 247 7.03 20.24 64.86
N GLN A 248 7.35 20.68 66.08
CA GLN A 248 6.35 21.02 67.12
C GLN A 248 5.43 22.19 66.71
N THR A 249 5.84 23.03 65.76
CA THR A 249 5.00 24.10 65.20
C THR A 249 4.10 23.63 64.04
N GLY A 250 4.22 22.34 63.67
CA GLY A 250 3.51 21.74 62.53
C GLY A 250 4.17 21.98 61.17
N VAL A 251 5.39 22.54 61.16
CA VAL A 251 6.16 22.79 59.93
C VAL A 251 7.21 21.70 59.74
N LEU A 252 7.41 21.24 58.50
CA LEU A 252 8.42 20.25 58.12
C LEU A 252 9.43 20.89 57.16
N HIS A 253 10.67 20.42 57.14
CA HIS A 253 11.69 20.97 56.26
C HIS A 253 11.62 20.42 54.84
N ARG A 254 11.56 19.08 54.70
CA ARG A 254 11.37 18.30 53.45
C ARG A 254 12.52 18.32 52.44
N ASP A 255 13.59 19.05 52.71
CA ASP A 255 14.75 19.19 51.81
C ASP A 255 16.04 19.33 52.62
N LEU A 256 16.16 18.57 53.72
CA LEU A 256 17.38 18.58 54.52
C LEU A 256 18.50 17.89 53.73
N LYS A 257 19.57 18.64 53.51
CA LYS A 257 20.80 18.20 52.83
C LYS A 257 21.98 19.08 53.29
N PRO A 258 23.23 18.66 53.08
CA PRO A 258 24.40 19.41 53.55
C PRO A 258 24.46 20.86 53.05
N SER A 259 23.99 21.15 51.82
CA SER A 259 23.95 22.51 51.28
C SER A 259 22.89 23.43 51.91
N ASN A 260 21.90 22.87 52.61
CA ASN A 260 20.88 23.64 53.35
C ASN A 260 21.20 23.77 54.86
N ILE A 261 22.44 23.46 55.25
CA ILE A 261 22.93 23.64 56.62
C ILE A 261 24.14 24.56 56.55
N LEU A 262 24.04 25.74 57.18
CA LEU A 262 25.14 26.70 57.25
C LEU A 262 25.98 26.45 58.50
N MET A 263 27.28 26.55 58.35
CA MET A 263 28.26 26.43 59.42
C MET A 263 28.79 27.81 59.75
N THR A 264 28.50 28.30 60.96
CA THR A 264 29.08 29.55 61.45
C THR A 264 30.59 29.46 61.58
N ALA A 265 31.29 30.59 61.61
CA ALA A 265 32.73 30.64 61.92
C ALA A 265 33.13 29.94 63.24
N THR A 266 32.19 29.80 64.18
CA THR A 266 32.38 29.07 65.45
C THR A 266 32.14 27.56 65.37
N GLY A 267 31.78 27.03 64.19
CA GLY A 267 31.51 25.62 63.96
C GLY A 267 30.11 25.16 64.39
N GLU A 268 29.17 26.08 64.62
CA GLU A 268 27.77 25.76 64.93
C GLU A 268 26.94 25.57 63.66
N PRO A 269 26.15 24.48 63.54
CA PRO A 269 25.28 24.24 62.39
C PRO A 269 23.96 24.99 62.51
N ILE A 270 23.51 25.61 61.43
CA ILE A 270 22.24 26.35 61.34
C ILE A 270 21.45 25.84 60.14
N ILE A 271 20.26 25.30 60.41
CA ILE A 271 19.34 24.85 59.36
C ILE A 271 18.76 26.07 58.65
N THR A 272 18.91 26.13 57.34
CA THR A 272 18.34 27.16 56.47
C THR A 272 17.46 26.54 55.39
N ASP A 273 16.77 27.37 54.61
CA ASP A 273 16.07 26.94 53.40
C ASP A 273 14.96 25.89 53.61
N PHE A 274 14.16 26.09 54.67
CA PHE A 274 12.89 25.42 54.85
C PHE A 274 12.07 25.52 53.54
N GLY A 275 11.58 24.38 53.04
CA GLY A 275 11.08 24.16 51.67
C GLY A 275 9.84 24.95 51.23
N LEU A 276 9.84 26.26 51.42
CA LEU A 276 8.81 27.24 51.04
C LEU A 276 8.66 27.38 49.51
N ALA A 277 9.49 26.70 48.70
CA ALA A 277 9.49 26.81 47.24
C ALA A 277 9.04 25.52 46.50
N ARG A 278 8.85 24.37 47.18
CA ARG A 278 8.57 23.07 46.51
C ARG A 278 7.13 22.56 46.61
N TRP A 279 6.15 23.44 46.79
CA TRP A 279 4.71 23.06 46.83
C TRP A 279 3.96 23.34 45.52
N ILE A 280 4.61 23.03 44.40
CA ILE A 280 4.00 22.96 43.07
C ILE A 280 3.65 21.48 42.84
N ASP A 281 2.41 21.20 42.42
CA ASP A 281 1.82 19.89 42.10
C ASP A 281 1.48 18.92 43.24
N SER A 282 0.26 19.08 43.79
CA SER A 282 -0.43 17.97 44.48
C SER A 282 -1.86 17.75 43.97
N SER A 283 -2.18 18.17 42.73
CA SER A 283 -3.54 18.00 42.19
C SER A 283 -3.64 17.91 40.66
N ALA A 284 -2.60 17.44 39.97
CA ALA A 284 -2.68 17.01 38.58
C ALA A 284 -1.80 15.76 38.38
N ASN A 285 -2.26 14.84 37.54
CA ASN A 285 -1.75 13.48 37.36
C ASN A 285 -0.22 13.38 37.32
N LEU A 286 0.35 12.74 38.35
CA LEU A 286 1.77 12.40 38.53
C LEU A 286 2.20 11.27 37.57
N THR A 287 2.13 11.52 36.25
CA THR A 287 2.59 10.59 35.21
C THR A 287 3.38 11.30 34.12
N THR A 288 4.14 12.34 34.45
CA THR A 288 5.05 12.97 33.48
C THR A 288 6.34 13.37 34.17
N GLU A 289 7.46 12.98 33.56
CA GLU A 289 8.84 12.93 34.06
C GLU A 289 9.48 14.31 34.39
N GLN A 290 8.70 15.34 34.74
CA GLN A 290 9.16 16.73 34.81
C GLN A 290 8.96 17.45 36.17
N SER A 291 8.54 16.77 37.24
CA SER A 291 8.29 17.43 38.55
C SER A 291 9.20 16.98 39.72
N LEU A 292 10.23 16.18 39.46
CA LEU A 292 11.11 15.64 40.50
C LEU A 292 12.34 16.55 40.75
N VAL A 293 12.10 17.79 41.21
CA VAL A 293 13.16 18.80 41.37
C VAL A 293 13.80 18.71 42.75
N GLY A 294 14.88 17.94 42.94
CA GLY A 294 15.73 17.98 44.15
C GLY A 294 16.84 16.92 44.11
N THR A 295 17.84 17.01 45.00
CA THR A 295 18.94 16.01 45.04
C THR A 295 18.41 14.68 45.59
N PRO A 296 18.27 13.61 44.78
CA PRO A 296 17.63 12.35 45.18
C PRO A 296 18.34 11.63 46.33
N ASN A 297 19.62 11.93 46.54
CA ASN A 297 20.50 11.27 47.50
C ASN A 297 20.05 11.38 48.97
N TYR A 298 19.27 12.41 49.33
CA TYR A 298 18.81 12.67 50.71
C TYR A 298 17.30 12.57 50.88
N MET A 299 16.56 12.35 49.79
CA MET A 299 15.09 12.29 49.83
C MET A 299 14.62 10.99 50.47
N ALA A 300 13.60 11.10 51.32
CA ALA A 300 12.98 9.92 51.90
C ALA A 300 12.16 9.16 50.82
N PRO A 301 12.05 7.82 50.90
CA PRO A 301 11.32 7.00 49.93
C PRO A 301 9.88 7.46 49.68
N GLU A 302 9.19 7.90 50.73
CA GLU A 302 7.81 8.41 50.65
C GLU A 302 7.69 9.74 49.90
N GLN A 303 8.76 10.54 49.84
CA GLN A 303 8.81 11.77 49.05
C GLN A 303 8.93 11.47 47.55
N ILE A 304 9.65 10.40 47.19
CA ILE A 304 9.84 9.96 45.79
C ILE A 304 8.56 9.32 45.25
N CYS A 305 7.86 8.54 46.07
CA CYS A 305 6.64 7.84 45.67
C CYS A 305 5.38 8.73 45.60
N GLY A 306 5.49 10.04 45.86
CA GLY A 306 4.37 10.98 45.79
C GLY A 306 3.26 10.75 46.82
N SER A 307 3.58 10.18 48.00
CA SER A 307 2.57 9.89 49.03
C SER A 307 1.96 11.18 49.60
N ALA A 308 0.63 11.24 49.69
CA ALA A 308 -0.11 12.44 50.10
C ALA A 308 0.12 12.88 51.57
N GLN A 309 0.76 12.06 52.40
CA GLN A 309 1.03 12.36 53.82
C GLN A 309 2.53 12.18 54.14
N ILE A 310 3.30 13.26 53.97
CA ILE A 310 4.69 13.38 54.44
C ILE A 310 4.69 14.02 55.84
N ASP A 311 5.28 13.33 56.82
CA ASP A 311 5.42 13.80 58.21
C ASP A 311 6.89 13.97 58.65
N ALA A 312 7.11 14.27 59.93
CA ALA A 312 8.43 14.52 60.53
C ALA A 312 9.48 13.43 60.27
N ARG A 313 9.04 12.19 60.00
CA ARG A 313 9.93 11.04 59.77
C ARG A 313 10.66 11.09 58.43
N ALA A 314 10.21 11.94 57.50
CA ALA A 314 10.95 12.22 56.27
C ALA A 314 12.23 13.04 56.58
N ASP A 315 12.12 14.05 57.45
CA ASP A 315 13.29 14.84 57.87
C ASP A 315 14.26 14.00 58.71
N VAL A 316 13.75 13.08 59.53
CA VAL A 316 14.57 12.08 60.26
C VAL A 316 15.39 11.21 59.30
N TYR A 317 14.80 10.79 58.17
CA TYR A 317 15.52 10.03 57.14
C TYR A 317 16.63 10.88 56.51
N SER A 318 16.33 12.12 56.15
CA SER A 318 17.32 13.04 55.57
C SER A 318 18.46 13.35 56.55
N LEU A 319 18.19 13.53 57.85
CA LEU A 319 19.22 13.65 58.88
C LEU A 319 20.07 12.38 59.00
N GLY A 320 19.46 11.20 58.82
CA GLY A 320 20.17 9.92 58.72
C GLY A 320 21.09 9.84 57.51
N ALA A 321 20.65 10.35 56.35
CA ALA A 321 21.45 10.41 55.12
C ALA A 321 22.62 11.39 55.27
N ILE A 322 22.40 12.53 55.92
CA ILE A 322 23.47 13.48 56.27
C ILE A 322 24.46 12.82 57.24
N LEU A 323 23.99 12.16 58.31
CA LEU A 323 24.87 11.43 59.24
C LEU A 323 25.69 10.36 58.52
N TYR A 324 25.07 9.63 57.59
CA TYR A 324 25.74 8.64 56.78
C TYR A 324 26.88 9.25 55.95
N GLU A 325 26.62 10.37 55.30
CA GLU A 325 27.62 11.07 54.50
C GLU A 325 28.74 11.65 55.36
N LEU A 326 28.41 12.31 56.47
CA LEU A 326 29.42 12.83 57.40
C LEU A 326 30.36 11.72 57.89
N LEU A 327 29.88 10.47 58.00
CA LEU A 327 30.69 9.33 58.43
C LEU A 327 31.44 8.63 57.29
N THR A 328 30.98 8.74 56.05
CA THR A 328 31.49 7.91 54.92
C THR A 328 31.96 8.70 53.70
N SER A 329 31.87 10.03 53.76
CA SER A 329 32.11 11.00 52.67
C SER A 329 31.33 10.75 51.38
N ARG A 330 30.24 9.97 51.47
CA ARG A 330 29.32 9.74 50.36
C ARG A 330 27.90 9.54 50.88
N PRO A 331 26.86 9.94 50.15
CA PRO A 331 25.49 9.66 50.54
C PRO A 331 25.19 8.14 50.54
N PRO A 332 24.08 7.71 51.16
CA PRO A 332 23.73 6.29 51.24
C PRO A 332 23.42 5.64 49.88
N PHE A 333 22.92 6.43 48.91
CA PHE A 333 22.67 6.00 47.54
C PHE A 333 23.14 7.11 46.58
N ALA A 334 24.00 6.73 45.64
CA ALA A 334 24.47 7.55 44.53
C ALA A 334 24.84 6.59 43.39
N GLU A 335 23.87 6.33 42.50
CA GLU A 335 24.05 5.43 41.35
C GLU A 335 24.37 6.26 40.09
N ALA A 336 24.72 5.60 38.98
CA ALA A 336 25.17 6.25 37.74
C ALA A 336 24.10 7.13 37.09
N THR A 337 22.82 6.81 37.30
CA THR A 337 21.70 7.59 36.75
C THR A 337 20.67 7.99 37.83
N LEU A 338 19.91 9.05 37.55
CA LEU A 338 18.84 9.53 38.43
C LEU A 338 17.78 8.45 38.69
N LEU A 339 17.32 7.76 37.64
CA LEU A 339 16.31 6.70 37.76
C LEU A 339 16.81 5.52 38.61
N GLU A 340 18.08 5.13 38.45
CA GLU A 340 18.69 4.10 39.29
C GLU A 340 18.79 4.53 40.74
N THR A 341 19.19 5.78 41.00
CA THR A 341 19.27 6.32 42.37
C THR A 341 17.88 6.36 43.03
N LEU A 342 16.83 6.79 42.31
CA LEU A 342 15.45 6.78 42.82
C LEU A 342 14.95 5.36 43.09
N SER A 343 15.28 4.41 42.23
CA SER A 343 14.96 3.00 42.43
C SER A 343 15.69 2.44 43.66
N ALA A 344 16.99 2.75 43.81
CA ALA A 344 17.79 2.34 44.96
C ALA A 344 17.25 2.92 46.27
N VAL A 345 16.83 4.19 46.29
CA VAL A 345 16.20 4.78 47.48
C VAL A 345 14.87 4.08 47.81
N ARG A 346 14.12 3.58 46.85
CA ARG A 346 12.86 2.86 47.10
C ARG A 346 13.07 1.42 47.57
N GLU A 347 14.02 0.71 46.96
CA GLU A 347 14.05 -0.75 46.98
C GLU A 347 15.28 -1.33 47.69
N ARG A 348 16.39 -0.59 47.75
CA ARG A 348 17.68 -1.08 48.25
C ARG A 348 17.94 -0.63 49.68
N ASP A 349 18.49 -1.53 50.51
CA ASP A 349 19.02 -1.17 51.82
C ASP A 349 20.43 -0.57 51.70
N PRO A 350 20.76 0.48 52.47
CA PRO A 350 22.08 1.07 52.43
C PRO A 350 23.11 0.15 53.09
N LEU A 351 24.35 0.19 52.61
CA LEU A 351 25.44 -0.57 53.22
C LEU A 351 25.76 0.02 54.60
N PRO A 352 25.98 -0.79 55.65
CA PRO A 352 26.35 -0.26 56.96
C PRO A 352 27.61 0.62 56.92
N PRO A 353 27.61 1.84 57.48
CA PRO A 353 28.76 2.76 57.45
C PRO A 353 30.07 2.15 57.94
N ASN A 354 30.00 1.31 58.97
CA ASN A 354 31.15 0.62 59.56
C ASN A 354 31.76 -0.48 58.68
N LYS A 355 31.07 -0.90 57.61
CA LYS A 355 31.67 -1.77 56.57
C LYS A 355 32.46 -0.98 55.54
N LEU A 356 32.20 0.33 55.41
CA LEU A 356 32.85 1.21 54.45
C LEU A 356 34.04 1.93 55.09
N VAL A 357 33.84 2.45 56.30
CA VAL A 357 34.87 3.13 57.07
C VAL A 357 35.07 2.38 58.38
N ALA A 358 36.22 1.70 58.50
CA ALA A 358 36.52 0.81 59.64
C ALA A 358 36.55 1.52 61.00
N GLY A 359 36.62 2.86 61.02
CA GLY A 359 36.62 3.69 62.23
C GLY A 359 35.24 4.03 62.80
N VAL A 360 34.14 3.63 62.16
CA VAL A 360 32.77 3.95 62.63
C VAL A 360 32.27 2.90 63.63
N PRO A 361 31.89 3.31 64.87
CA PRO A 361 31.37 2.38 65.88
C PRO A 361 30.06 1.71 65.45
N ARG A 362 29.87 0.44 65.84
CA ARG A 362 28.70 -0.37 65.46
C ARG A 362 27.38 0.23 65.92
N ASP A 363 27.37 0.82 67.11
CA ASP A 363 26.17 1.42 67.69
C ASP A 363 25.74 2.66 66.89
N LEU A 364 26.69 3.50 66.49
CA LEU A 364 26.43 4.65 65.63
C LEU A 364 25.96 4.24 64.22
N ALA A 365 26.56 3.18 63.64
CA ALA A 365 26.09 2.61 62.39
C ALA A 365 24.65 2.08 62.51
N THR A 366 24.27 1.53 63.67
CA THR A 366 22.92 1.03 63.93
C THR A 366 21.91 2.18 64.03
N ILE A 367 22.26 3.28 64.72
CA ILE A 367 21.43 4.49 64.78
C ILE A 367 21.24 5.09 63.37
N CYS A 368 22.32 5.21 62.60
CA CYS A 368 22.29 5.74 61.24
C CYS A 368 21.37 4.91 60.32
N LEU A 369 21.53 3.58 60.33
CA LEU A 369 20.68 2.69 59.53
C LEU A 369 19.21 2.69 59.96
N LYS A 370 18.92 2.88 61.25
CA LYS A 370 17.54 3.01 61.74
C LYS A 370 16.85 4.26 61.18
N CYS A 371 17.59 5.35 60.98
CA CYS A 371 17.06 6.55 60.31
C CYS A 371 16.72 6.26 58.84
N LEU A 372 17.53 5.44 58.17
CA LEU A 372 17.42 5.10 56.75
C LEU A 372 16.48 3.91 56.45
N GLU A 373 15.73 3.43 57.44
CA GLU A 373 14.74 2.37 57.25
C GLU A 373 13.68 2.77 56.23
N LYS A 374 13.27 1.89 55.32
CA LYS A 374 12.27 2.27 54.30
C LYS A 374 10.86 2.38 54.90
N SER A 375 10.58 1.62 55.96
CA SER A 375 9.31 1.65 56.68
C SER A 375 9.28 2.75 57.73
N LEU A 376 8.27 3.62 57.66
CA LEU A 376 8.03 4.71 58.60
C LEU A 376 7.90 4.26 60.07
N VAL A 377 7.34 3.06 60.30
CA VAL A 377 7.16 2.51 61.66
C VAL A 377 8.47 2.06 62.29
N ASN A 378 9.47 1.72 61.47
CA ASN A 378 10.77 1.22 61.94
C ASN A 378 11.82 2.32 62.11
N ARG A 379 11.54 3.53 61.62
CA ARG A 379 12.35 4.73 61.89
C ARG A 379 12.09 5.26 63.30
N TYR A 380 12.92 6.18 63.75
CA TYR A 380 12.54 7.06 64.86
C TYR A 380 11.28 7.84 64.49
N GLN A 381 10.35 7.95 65.43
CA GLN A 381 9.03 8.54 65.15
C GLN A 381 9.08 10.07 65.12
N ASP A 382 10.07 10.66 65.78
CA ASP A 382 10.35 12.09 65.78
C ASP A 382 11.87 12.34 65.88
N ALA A 383 12.27 13.60 65.63
CA ALA A 383 13.68 13.98 65.67
C ALA A 383 14.25 14.00 67.12
N SER A 384 13.38 14.20 68.13
CA SER A 384 13.79 14.11 69.54
C SER A 384 14.28 12.71 69.93
N GLU A 385 13.66 11.64 69.41
CA GLU A 385 14.07 10.26 69.65
C GLU A 385 15.45 9.98 69.05
N LEU A 386 15.73 10.52 67.85
CA LEU A 386 17.05 10.42 67.22
C LEU A 386 18.13 11.13 68.05
N SER A 387 17.88 12.38 68.44
CA SER A 387 18.79 13.17 69.29
C SER A 387 19.09 12.44 70.61
N ARG A 388 18.07 11.88 71.25
CA ARG A 388 18.22 11.12 72.50
C ARG A 388 19.11 9.90 72.33
N ASP A 389 18.92 9.12 71.27
CA ASP A 389 19.71 7.90 71.02
C ASP A 389 21.18 8.23 70.66
N LEU A 390 21.41 9.30 69.89
CA LEU A 390 22.75 9.80 69.61
C LEU A 390 23.45 10.30 70.89
N ARG A 391 22.73 10.96 71.80
CA ARG A 391 23.27 11.39 73.10
C ARG A 391 23.66 10.20 73.99
N HIS A 392 22.86 9.12 74.00
CA HIS A 392 23.21 7.86 74.68
C HIS A 392 24.53 7.29 74.14
N PHE A 393 24.70 7.29 72.82
CA PHE A 393 25.95 6.86 72.20
C PHE A 393 27.15 7.73 72.63
N VAL A 394 26.99 9.06 72.68
CA VAL A 394 28.06 9.99 73.12
C VAL A 394 28.40 9.81 74.60
N SER A 395 27.41 9.57 75.47
CA SER A 395 27.62 9.31 76.91
C SER A 395 28.11 7.90 77.23
N GLY A 396 28.17 7.00 76.24
CA GLY A 396 28.56 5.60 76.43
C GLY A 396 27.47 4.74 77.08
N GLU A 397 26.23 5.23 77.08
CA GLU A 397 25.05 4.48 77.52
C GLU A 397 24.55 3.53 76.42
N PRO A 398 23.84 2.45 76.77
CA PRO A 398 23.24 1.57 75.77
C PRO A 398 22.28 2.34 74.85
N ILE A 399 22.51 2.19 73.55
CA ILE A 399 21.60 2.74 72.52
C ILE A 399 20.23 2.06 72.59
N LEU A 400 19.18 2.81 72.27
CA LEU A 400 17.80 2.34 72.21
C LEU A 400 17.54 1.56 70.91
N ALA A 401 18.26 1.91 69.83
CA ALA A 401 18.25 1.16 68.59
C ALA A 401 18.81 -0.26 68.77
N ARG A 402 18.04 -1.26 68.34
CA ARG A 402 18.48 -2.66 68.32
C ARG A 402 18.74 -3.08 66.88
N PRO A 403 19.87 -3.77 66.59
CA PRO A 403 20.05 -4.37 65.28
C PRO A 403 18.95 -5.42 65.07
N PRO A 404 18.30 -5.49 63.89
CA PRO A 404 17.26 -6.48 63.64
C PRO A 404 17.85 -7.89 63.74
N GLY A 405 17.23 -8.78 64.52
CA GLY A 405 17.71 -10.14 64.74
C GLY A 405 17.66 -11.00 63.46
N ILE A 406 18.37 -12.13 63.42
CA ILE A 406 18.44 -13.01 62.23
C ILE A 406 17.04 -13.47 61.77
N ALA A 407 16.13 -13.74 62.71
CA ALA A 407 14.74 -14.07 62.41
C ALA A 407 13.94 -12.88 61.83
N GLU A 408 14.26 -11.66 62.27
CA GLU A 408 13.61 -10.43 61.81
C GLU A 408 14.15 -10.00 60.44
N GLN A 409 15.43 -10.22 60.15
CA GLN A 409 16.02 -10.07 58.81
C GLN A 409 15.44 -11.08 57.83
N GLY A 410 15.23 -12.34 58.26
CA GLY A 410 14.51 -13.35 57.47
C GLY A 410 13.05 -12.99 57.20
N LEU A 411 12.35 -12.40 58.18
CA LEU A 411 10.97 -11.95 58.03
C LEU A 411 10.86 -10.67 57.17
N ARG A 412 11.83 -9.74 57.26
CA ARG A 412 11.89 -8.53 56.40
C ARG A 412 12.24 -8.87 54.97
N TRP A 413 13.16 -9.82 54.73
CA TRP A 413 13.41 -10.38 53.40
C TRP A 413 12.13 -11.02 52.83
N ALA A 414 11.37 -11.70 53.69
CA ALA A 414 10.11 -12.33 53.33
C ALA A 414 8.94 -11.39 53.03
N LEU A 415 8.84 -10.28 53.77
CA LEU A 415 7.81 -9.26 53.58
C LEU A 415 8.16 -8.28 52.44
N ARG A 416 9.44 -8.09 52.11
CA ARG A 416 9.89 -7.31 50.94
C ARG A 416 9.79 -8.07 49.62
N ASN A 417 9.84 -9.40 49.67
CA ASN A 417 9.56 -10.26 48.52
C ASN A 417 8.31 -11.11 48.81
N PRO A 418 7.11 -10.52 48.93
CA PRO A 418 5.90 -11.26 49.29
C PRO A 418 5.63 -12.37 48.28
N ALA A 419 5.99 -12.16 47.00
CA ALA A 419 5.94 -13.19 45.98
C ALA A 419 6.84 -14.40 46.28
N LYS A 420 8.09 -14.24 46.75
CA LYS A 420 9.03 -15.36 46.94
C LYS A 420 8.79 -16.15 48.23
N THR A 421 8.33 -15.51 49.30
CA THR A 421 8.06 -16.22 50.57
C THR A 421 6.67 -16.84 50.60
N ILE A 422 5.67 -16.20 49.97
CA ILE A 422 4.44 -16.91 49.59
C ILE A 422 4.84 -18.06 48.65
N SER A 423 5.73 -17.87 47.67
CA SER A 423 6.15 -18.97 46.79
C SER A 423 6.91 -20.10 47.49
N ILE A 424 7.61 -19.93 48.61
CA ILE A 424 8.35 -21.04 49.24
C ILE A 424 7.43 -21.87 50.17
N VAL A 425 6.61 -21.19 50.98
CA VAL A 425 5.65 -21.87 51.86
C VAL A 425 4.44 -22.39 51.05
N ALA A 426 3.99 -21.61 50.07
CA ALA A 426 3.04 -22.08 49.08
C ALA A 426 3.68 -23.08 48.13
N ALA A 427 4.92 -23.01 47.63
CA ALA A 427 5.46 -24.11 46.80
C ALA A 427 5.54 -25.43 47.56
N PHE A 428 5.71 -25.45 48.88
CA PHE A 428 5.68 -26.71 49.61
C PHE A 428 4.26 -27.26 49.81
N ALA A 429 3.28 -26.39 50.16
CA ALA A 429 1.88 -26.78 50.30
C ALA A 429 1.16 -26.99 48.94
N ILE A 430 1.49 -26.18 47.93
CA ILE A 430 1.14 -26.28 46.50
C ILE A 430 1.89 -27.44 45.87
N MET A 431 3.12 -27.83 46.21
CA MET A 431 3.69 -29.05 45.61
C MET A 431 2.89 -30.29 46.02
N VAL A 432 2.37 -30.33 47.25
CA VAL A 432 1.49 -31.42 47.70
C VAL A 432 0.07 -31.27 47.14
N LEU A 433 -0.53 -30.06 47.20
CA LEU A 433 -1.86 -29.77 46.66
C LEU A 433 -1.91 -29.62 45.14
N ALA A 434 -0.78 -29.46 44.44
CA ALA A 434 -0.64 -29.39 42.99
C ALA A 434 -0.02 -30.66 42.42
N VAL A 435 0.34 -31.66 43.23
CA VAL A 435 0.42 -33.06 42.74
C VAL A 435 -0.97 -33.67 42.77
N ILE A 436 -1.70 -33.54 43.89
CA ILE A 436 -3.12 -33.95 43.98
C ILE A 436 -3.97 -33.09 43.04
N GLY A 437 -3.70 -31.79 43.03
CA GLY A 437 -4.23 -30.82 42.09
C GLY A 437 -3.67 -31.00 40.69
N LEU A 438 -2.45 -31.50 40.42
CA LEU A 438 -2.04 -31.83 39.03
C LEU A 438 -2.92 -32.94 38.49
N ILE A 439 -3.22 -33.93 39.31
CA ILE A 439 -4.00 -35.10 38.88
C ILE A 439 -5.47 -34.67 38.70
N ALA A 440 -6.04 -33.92 39.65
CA ALA A 440 -7.40 -33.39 39.54
C ALA A 440 -7.52 -32.28 38.47
N PHE A 441 -6.52 -31.40 38.33
CA PHE A 441 -6.42 -30.38 37.27
C PHE A 441 -6.06 -31.01 35.94
N GLN A 442 -5.33 -32.12 35.83
CA GLN A 442 -5.16 -32.79 34.54
C GLN A 442 -6.48 -33.41 34.08
N LEU A 443 -7.24 -34.05 34.98
CA LEU A 443 -8.57 -34.58 34.68
C LEU A 443 -9.59 -33.46 34.41
N GLN A 444 -9.58 -32.38 35.19
CA GLN A 444 -10.47 -31.22 35.01
C GLN A 444 -10.02 -30.34 33.84
N ARG A 445 -8.72 -30.20 33.55
CA ARG A 445 -8.18 -29.54 32.35
C ARG A 445 -8.42 -30.39 31.13
N GLN A 446 -8.43 -31.71 31.20
CA GLN A 446 -8.87 -32.56 30.09
C GLN A 446 -10.36 -32.35 29.81
N GLN A 447 -11.21 -32.33 30.85
CA GLN A 447 -12.64 -32.03 30.67
C GLN A 447 -12.92 -30.57 30.26
N LEU A 448 -12.23 -29.58 30.84
CA LEU A 448 -12.34 -28.17 30.46
C LEU A 448 -11.70 -27.90 29.11
N ALA A 449 -10.63 -28.62 28.73
CA ALA A 449 -10.05 -28.53 27.39
C ALA A 449 -11.02 -29.13 26.37
N ALA A 450 -11.63 -30.28 26.64
CA ALA A 450 -12.65 -30.88 25.80
C ALA A 450 -13.90 -30.00 25.67
N VAL A 451 -14.35 -29.37 26.77
CA VAL A 451 -15.45 -28.38 26.76
C VAL A 451 -15.05 -27.10 26.02
N SER A 452 -13.87 -26.55 26.28
CA SER A 452 -13.39 -25.36 25.56
C SER A 452 -13.13 -25.64 24.09
N LEU A 453 -12.74 -26.87 23.75
CA LEU A 453 -12.56 -27.33 22.38
C LEU A 453 -13.93 -27.46 21.71
N PHE A 454 -14.94 -27.98 22.40
CA PHE A 454 -16.32 -28.00 21.93
C PHE A 454 -16.85 -26.58 21.70
N ASP A 455 -16.67 -25.66 22.66
CA ASP A 455 -17.09 -24.26 22.54
C ASP A 455 -16.28 -23.52 21.45
N SER A 456 -14.99 -23.85 21.28
CA SER A 456 -14.15 -23.30 20.21
C SER A 456 -14.59 -23.81 18.85
N ILE A 457 -14.93 -25.10 18.72
CA ILE A 457 -15.45 -25.68 17.47
C ILE A 457 -16.79 -25.04 17.14
N GLN A 458 -17.69 -24.91 18.12
CA GLN A 458 -19.00 -24.30 17.93
C GLN A 458 -18.87 -22.85 17.40
N ASN A 459 -17.91 -22.08 17.90
CA ASN A 459 -17.75 -20.67 17.54
C ASN A 459 -16.62 -20.40 16.52
N ALA A 460 -15.97 -21.44 15.99
CA ALA A 460 -14.85 -21.28 15.07
C ALA A 460 -15.31 -20.85 13.68
N ASP A 461 -14.52 -19.95 13.08
CA ASP A 461 -14.54 -19.77 11.64
C ASP A 461 -14.05 -21.04 10.93
N LEU A 462 -14.61 -21.32 9.75
CA LEU A 462 -14.32 -22.52 8.95
C LEU A 462 -12.81 -22.72 8.71
N GLN A 463 -12.05 -21.64 8.57
CA GLN A 463 -10.59 -21.69 8.36
C GLN A 463 -9.81 -22.26 9.55
N MET A 464 -10.31 -22.10 10.79
CA MET A 464 -9.65 -22.63 11.99
C MET A 464 -10.02 -24.10 12.28
N LEU A 465 -11.08 -24.59 11.64
CA LEU A 465 -11.66 -25.91 11.89
C LEU A 465 -10.65 -27.07 11.67
N PRO A 466 -9.79 -27.09 10.62
CA PRO A 466 -8.82 -28.18 10.45
C PRO A 466 -7.85 -28.34 11.62
N ALA A 467 -7.38 -27.24 12.19
CA ALA A 467 -6.47 -27.26 13.34
C ALA A 467 -7.19 -27.74 14.62
N LEU A 468 -8.47 -27.42 14.77
CA LEU A 468 -9.29 -27.89 15.88
C LEU A 468 -9.65 -29.38 15.74
N LEU A 469 -9.95 -29.86 14.53
CA LEU A 469 -10.26 -31.27 14.26
C LEU A 469 -9.05 -32.19 14.52
N LEU A 470 -7.84 -31.76 14.17
CA LEU A 470 -6.61 -32.49 14.56
C LEU A 470 -6.49 -32.65 16.09
N ARG A 471 -6.93 -31.66 16.86
CA ARG A 471 -6.96 -31.73 18.33
C ARG A 471 -8.07 -32.66 18.84
N VAL A 472 -9.20 -32.72 18.15
CA VAL A 472 -10.28 -33.68 18.43
C VAL A 472 -9.78 -35.12 18.22
N GLU A 473 -9.11 -35.40 17.10
CA GLU A 473 -8.54 -36.72 16.81
C GLU A 473 -7.48 -37.13 17.85
N GLN A 474 -6.63 -36.20 18.28
CA GLN A 474 -5.62 -36.46 19.32
C GLN A 474 -6.22 -36.70 20.72
N GLN A 475 -7.45 -36.23 20.99
CA GLN A 475 -8.12 -36.29 22.30
C GLN A 475 -9.48 -37.02 22.21
N GLN A 476 -9.56 -38.04 21.36
CA GLN A 476 -10.81 -38.69 20.95
C GLN A 476 -11.69 -39.16 22.13
N ALA A 477 -11.10 -39.84 23.12
CA ALA A 477 -11.85 -40.42 24.25
C ALA A 477 -12.50 -39.38 25.16
N ASP A 478 -11.80 -38.27 25.44
CA ASP A 478 -12.27 -37.22 26.34
C ASP A 478 -13.31 -36.33 25.64
N PHE A 479 -13.09 -36.02 24.36
CA PHE A 479 -14.00 -35.21 23.56
C PHE A 479 -15.31 -35.95 23.27
N GLN A 480 -15.29 -37.27 22.99
CA GLN A 480 -16.50 -38.06 22.76
C GLN A 480 -17.49 -37.95 23.92
N THR A 481 -17.01 -38.03 25.16
CA THR A 481 -17.86 -37.94 26.35
C THR A 481 -18.55 -36.58 26.48
N VAL A 482 -17.87 -35.49 26.12
CA VAL A 482 -18.46 -34.14 26.13
C VAL A 482 -19.43 -33.97 24.96
N PHE A 483 -19.06 -34.48 23.78
CA PHE A 483 -19.86 -34.45 22.57
C PHE A 483 -21.21 -35.14 22.77
N ASP A 484 -21.22 -36.39 23.26
CA ASP A 484 -22.44 -37.18 23.48
C ASP A 484 -23.41 -36.51 24.47
N ASN A 485 -22.89 -35.79 25.47
CA ASN A 485 -23.70 -35.12 26.49
C ASN A 485 -24.28 -33.77 26.02
N ARG A 486 -23.52 -33.01 25.21
CA ARG A 486 -23.89 -31.64 24.83
C ARG A 486 -24.52 -31.54 23.45
N PHE A 487 -24.07 -32.32 22.47
CA PHE A 487 -24.56 -32.28 21.09
C PHE A 487 -26.10 -32.44 20.98
N PRO A 488 -26.77 -33.35 21.71
CA PRO A 488 -28.24 -33.50 21.63
C PRO A 488 -29.03 -32.24 22.04
N GLN A 489 -28.39 -31.28 22.72
CA GLN A 489 -29.02 -30.03 23.16
C GLN A 489 -29.00 -28.94 22.07
N HIS A 490 -28.30 -29.17 20.96
CA HIS A 490 -28.21 -28.23 19.83
C HIS A 490 -29.22 -28.60 18.74
N PRO A 491 -30.23 -27.74 18.46
CA PRO A 491 -31.18 -27.98 17.39
C PRO A 491 -30.48 -27.96 16.02
N GLU A 492 -31.04 -28.70 15.07
CA GLU A 492 -30.60 -28.65 13.67
C GLU A 492 -30.51 -27.21 13.15
N ARG A 493 -29.43 -26.89 12.45
CA ARG A 493 -29.15 -25.59 11.83
C ARG A 493 -28.98 -24.41 12.80
N SER A 494 -28.70 -24.66 14.07
CA SER A 494 -28.27 -23.61 15.02
C SER A 494 -26.84 -23.12 14.74
N ASN A 495 -26.45 -21.95 15.25
CA ASN A 495 -25.09 -21.43 15.09
C ASN A 495 -24.05 -22.42 15.66
N GLY A 496 -23.07 -22.80 14.84
CA GLY A 496 -22.04 -23.78 15.20
C GLY A 496 -22.44 -25.24 15.01
N TRP A 497 -23.70 -25.53 14.66
CA TRP A 497 -24.19 -26.90 14.44
C TRP A 497 -23.36 -27.66 13.39
N LEU A 498 -23.06 -27.02 12.25
CA LEU A 498 -22.26 -27.63 11.19
C LEU A 498 -20.86 -28.01 11.69
N ASN A 499 -20.18 -27.11 12.41
CA ASN A 499 -18.84 -27.35 12.94
C ASN A 499 -18.85 -28.53 13.93
N LEU A 500 -19.88 -28.62 14.77
CA LEU A 500 -20.05 -29.71 15.73
C LEU A 500 -20.29 -31.05 15.01
N ILE A 501 -21.11 -31.10 13.96
CA ILE A 501 -21.31 -32.33 13.20
C ILE A 501 -20.04 -32.75 12.46
N VAL A 502 -19.29 -31.81 11.87
CA VAL A 502 -17.99 -32.10 11.26
C VAL A 502 -17.03 -32.70 12.30
N ALA A 503 -17.04 -32.20 13.54
CA ALA A 503 -16.27 -32.77 14.64
C ALA A 503 -16.77 -34.17 15.06
N GLY A 504 -18.07 -34.39 15.16
CA GLY A 504 -18.65 -35.71 15.45
C GLY A 504 -18.35 -36.75 14.37
N ALA A 505 -18.37 -36.35 13.09
CA ALA A 505 -18.02 -37.22 11.97
C ALA A 505 -16.53 -37.64 11.99
N SER A 506 -15.63 -36.75 12.44
CA SER A 506 -14.20 -37.07 12.67
C SER A 506 -14.01 -38.15 13.76
N LEU A 507 -14.93 -38.23 14.73
CA LEU A 507 -14.96 -39.29 15.74
C LEU A 507 -15.51 -40.63 15.22
N ASN A 508 -15.97 -40.69 13.96
CA ASN A 508 -16.72 -41.79 13.34
C ASN A 508 -18.14 -42.02 13.93
N ASP A 509 -18.80 -40.96 14.42
CA ASP A 509 -20.21 -41.04 14.79
C ASP A 509 -21.09 -41.14 13.53
N THR A 510 -21.82 -42.25 13.39
CA THR A 510 -22.63 -42.58 12.22
C THR A 510 -23.83 -41.65 12.03
N ASN A 511 -24.40 -41.10 13.12
CA ASN A 511 -25.52 -40.15 13.04
C ASN A 511 -25.04 -38.79 12.53
N CYS A 512 -23.85 -38.37 12.97
CA CYS A 512 -23.22 -37.14 12.48
C CYS A 512 -22.85 -37.26 10.99
N GLN A 513 -22.30 -38.41 10.57
CA GLN A 513 -22.02 -38.68 9.16
C GLN A 513 -23.29 -38.62 8.29
N ARG A 514 -24.40 -39.25 8.71
CA ARG A 514 -25.69 -39.16 8.02
C ARG A 514 -26.19 -37.71 7.93
N SER A 515 -26.07 -36.95 9.01
CA SER A 515 -26.49 -35.54 9.05
C SER A 515 -25.65 -34.66 8.11
N LEU A 516 -24.34 -34.91 7.96
CA LEU A 516 -23.50 -34.24 6.97
C LEU A 516 -23.92 -34.57 5.54
N ILE A 517 -24.23 -35.84 5.27
CA ILE A 517 -24.69 -36.28 3.95
C ILE A 517 -26.01 -35.58 3.59
N GLU A 518 -26.94 -35.46 4.53
CA GLU A 518 -28.20 -34.73 4.33
C GLU A 518 -28.03 -33.22 4.17
N TYR A 519 -27.04 -32.62 4.83
CA TYR A 519 -26.74 -31.19 4.73
C TYR A 519 -25.97 -30.82 3.46
N LEU A 520 -25.11 -31.72 2.97
CA LEU A 520 -24.19 -31.51 1.86
C LEU A 520 -24.81 -30.81 0.64
N PRO A 521 -26.02 -31.15 0.15
CA PRO A 521 -26.66 -30.50 -1.01
C PRO A 521 -26.87 -28.99 -0.89
N THR A 522 -26.93 -28.49 0.35
CA THR A 522 -27.21 -27.09 0.71
C THR A 522 -26.01 -26.37 1.32
N ALA A 523 -24.87 -27.04 1.45
CA ALA A 523 -23.65 -26.49 2.07
C ALA A 523 -23.03 -25.36 1.23
N ARG A 524 -22.49 -24.32 1.85
CA ARG A 524 -21.76 -23.27 1.12
C ARG A 524 -20.47 -23.84 0.53
N ALA A 525 -19.98 -23.28 -0.58
CA ALA A 525 -18.80 -23.82 -1.26
C ALA A 525 -17.56 -23.89 -0.35
N ALA A 526 -17.34 -22.88 0.51
CA ALA A 526 -16.27 -22.88 1.50
C ALA A 526 -16.37 -24.00 2.57
N GLU A 527 -17.55 -24.58 2.78
CA GLU A 527 -17.78 -25.66 3.77
C GLU A 527 -17.47 -27.04 3.18
N ILE A 528 -17.56 -27.20 1.85
CA ILE A 528 -17.47 -28.48 1.15
C ILE A 528 -16.16 -29.24 1.46
N PRO A 529 -14.96 -28.62 1.42
CA PRO A 529 -13.72 -29.35 1.68
C PRO A 529 -13.65 -29.92 3.10
N HIS A 530 -14.27 -29.25 4.06
CA HIS A 530 -14.31 -29.69 5.45
C HIS A 530 -15.29 -30.85 5.63
N ILE A 531 -16.47 -30.77 5.00
CA ILE A 531 -17.49 -31.83 5.06
C ILE A 531 -16.98 -33.10 4.38
N VAL A 532 -16.55 -32.99 3.11
CA VAL A 532 -16.18 -34.15 2.30
C VAL A 532 -14.98 -34.90 2.89
N ARG A 533 -14.01 -34.20 3.47
CA ARG A 533 -12.85 -34.84 4.13
C ARG A 533 -13.25 -35.76 5.29
N GLN A 534 -14.32 -35.42 6.02
CA GLN A 534 -14.82 -36.26 7.11
C GLN A 534 -15.68 -37.43 6.63
N LEU A 535 -16.11 -37.42 5.37
CA LEU A 535 -16.94 -38.44 4.73
C LEU A 535 -16.12 -39.43 3.88
N HIS A 536 -14.83 -39.64 4.21
CA HIS A 536 -13.97 -40.59 3.50
C HIS A 536 -14.23 -42.07 3.86
N LYS A 537 -15.00 -42.35 4.92
CA LYS A 537 -15.38 -43.71 5.38
C LYS A 537 -16.88 -44.00 5.23
N CYS A 538 -17.54 -43.44 4.21
CA CYS A 538 -18.94 -43.73 3.96
C CYS A 538 -19.17 -45.21 3.65
N SER A 539 -20.35 -45.71 4.02
CA SER A 539 -20.78 -47.05 3.62
C SER A 539 -21.01 -47.13 2.11
N ALA A 540 -20.90 -48.33 1.54
CA ALA A 540 -21.15 -48.54 0.10
C ALA A 540 -22.56 -48.09 -0.33
N GLU A 541 -23.56 -48.21 0.54
CA GLU A 541 -24.94 -47.76 0.27
C GLU A 541 -25.05 -46.23 0.20
N GLU A 542 -24.33 -45.50 1.05
CA GLU A 542 -24.31 -44.03 1.05
C GLU A 542 -23.59 -43.47 -0.19
N ILE A 543 -22.48 -44.11 -0.58
CA ILE A 543 -21.76 -43.74 -1.80
C ILE A 543 -22.65 -43.99 -3.03
N GLU A 544 -23.36 -45.11 -3.08
CA GLU A 544 -24.31 -45.41 -4.16
C GLU A 544 -25.49 -44.42 -4.18
N SER A 545 -25.95 -43.95 -3.02
CA SER A 545 -26.96 -42.89 -2.94
C SER A 545 -26.43 -41.55 -3.46
N ALA A 546 -25.19 -41.18 -3.12
CA ALA A 546 -24.52 -39.97 -3.64
C ALA A 546 -24.38 -40.02 -5.17
N TRP A 547 -24.06 -41.19 -5.75
CA TRP A 547 -24.07 -41.40 -7.20
C TRP A 547 -25.44 -41.17 -7.82
N ARG A 548 -26.51 -41.73 -7.25
CA ARG A 548 -27.89 -41.52 -7.74
C ARG A 548 -28.29 -40.05 -7.71
N HIS A 549 -27.88 -39.30 -6.69
CA HIS A 549 -28.14 -37.87 -6.61
C HIS A 549 -27.30 -37.05 -7.59
N LEU A 550 -26.07 -37.45 -7.88
CA LEU A 550 -25.24 -36.84 -8.92
C LEU A 550 -25.86 -37.06 -10.33
N GLU A 551 -26.37 -38.26 -10.58
CA GLU A 551 -26.97 -38.69 -11.86
C GLU A 551 -28.41 -38.17 -12.07
N ALA A 552 -29.08 -37.69 -11.01
CA ALA A 552 -30.46 -37.22 -11.09
C ALA A 552 -30.58 -35.88 -11.84
N GLU A 553 -31.39 -35.88 -12.90
CA GLU A 553 -31.69 -34.67 -13.70
C GLU A 553 -32.48 -33.62 -12.91
N SER A 554 -33.24 -33.99 -11.87
CA SER A 554 -34.05 -33.08 -11.06
C SER A 554 -33.26 -32.21 -10.06
N ASN A 555 -31.98 -32.51 -9.83
CA ASN A 555 -31.17 -31.76 -8.87
C ASN A 555 -30.63 -30.45 -9.46
N ASN A 556 -30.62 -29.38 -8.66
CA ASN A 556 -29.98 -28.11 -9.01
C ASN A 556 -28.47 -28.28 -9.18
N ASP A 557 -27.86 -27.52 -10.12
CA ASP A 557 -26.44 -27.55 -10.48
C ASP A 557 -25.51 -27.50 -9.27
N SER A 558 -25.78 -26.58 -8.33
CA SER A 558 -24.96 -26.41 -7.13
C SER A 558 -25.01 -27.64 -6.22
N SER A 559 -26.17 -28.30 -6.07
CA SER A 559 -26.30 -29.57 -5.34
C SER A 559 -25.57 -30.71 -6.03
N ARG A 560 -25.61 -30.80 -7.36
CA ARG A 560 -24.84 -31.80 -8.12
C ARG A 560 -23.34 -31.64 -7.90
N LEU A 561 -22.82 -30.42 -7.88
CA LEU A 561 -21.40 -30.15 -7.63
C LEU A 561 -20.94 -30.68 -6.27
N ARG A 562 -21.74 -30.46 -5.21
CA ARG A 562 -21.44 -30.97 -3.85
C ARG A 562 -21.37 -32.50 -3.81
N TRP A 563 -22.31 -33.19 -4.47
CA TRP A 563 -22.29 -34.65 -4.60
C TRP A 563 -21.08 -35.13 -5.39
N ALA A 564 -20.72 -34.45 -6.48
CA ALA A 564 -19.54 -34.75 -7.26
C ALA A 564 -18.25 -34.68 -6.42
N CYS A 565 -18.13 -33.69 -5.53
CA CYS A 565 -17.00 -33.55 -4.62
C CYS A 565 -16.90 -34.74 -3.66
N LEU A 566 -18.03 -35.19 -3.09
CA LEU A 566 -18.05 -36.35 -2.19
C LEU A 566 -17.60 -37.63 -2.90
N VAL A 567 -18.18 -37.89 -4.08
CA VAL A 567 -17.87 -39.08 -4.89
C VAL A 567 -16.40 -39.08 -5.33
N ALA A 568 -15.85 -37.92 -5.71
CA ALA A 568 -14.47 -37.80 -6.14
C ALA A 568 -13.42 -38.12 -5.05
N GLN A 569 -13.80 -38.03 -3.78
CA GLN A 569 -12.91 -38.31 -2.65
C GLN A 569 -12.96 -39.76 -2.17
N GLN A 570 -13.80 -40.61 -2.77
CA GLN A 570 -13.86 -42.04 -2.42
C GLN A 570 -12.72 -42.84 -3.05
N GLU A 571 -12.32 -43.94 -2.38
CA GLU A 571 -11.24 -44.83 -2.85
C GLU A 571 -11.63 -45.56 -4.15
N ASP A 572 -12.88 -46.00 -4.30
CA ASP A 572 -13.33 -46.76 -5.48
C ASP A 572 -13.52 -45.87 -6.72
N HIS A 573 -12.66 -46.07 -7.72
CA HIS A 573 -12.61 -45.26 -8.94
C HIS A 573 -13.62 -45.73 -9.99
N GLN A 574 -14.75 -45.02 -10.15
CA GLN A 574 -15.72 -45.28 -11.24
C GLN A 574 -15.65 -44.21 -12.35
N VAL A 575 -14.52 -44.13 -13.06
CA VAL A 575 -14.28 -43.12 -14.12
C VAL A 575 -15.35 -43.18 -15.21
N SER A 576 -15.75 -44.38 -15.65
CA SER A 576 -16.76 -44.58 -16.69
C SER A 576 -18.14 -44.04 -16.27
N ARG A 577 -18.49 -44.14 -14.98
CA ARG A 577 -19.76 -43.65 -14.44
C ARG A 577 -19.75 -42.12 -14.34
N PHE A 578 -18.64 -41.53 -13.90
CA PHE A 578 -18.48 -40.07 -13.80
C PHE A 578 -18.59 -39.36 -15.16
N GLN A 579 -18.23 -40.03 -16.26
CA GLN A 579 -18.25 -39.45 -17.60
C GLN A 579 -19.62 -38.85 -17.98
N ALA A 580 -20.73 -39.50 -17.60
CA ALA A 580 -22.08 -39.00 -17.87
C ALA A 580 -22.42 -37.71 -17.10
N SER A 581 -21.78 -37.50 -15.95
CA SER A 581 -22.01 -36.34 -15.07
C SER A 581 -20.96 -35.23 -15.23
N ALA A 582 -19.92 -35.44 -16.03
CA ALA A 582 -18.81 -34.50 -16.16
C ALA A 582 -19.24 -33.11 -16.69
N ASN A 583 -20.13 -33.07 -17.68
CA ASN A 583 -20.60 -31.81 -18.27
C ASN A 583 -21.50 -31.01 -17.29
N PRO A 584 -22.54 -31.60 -16.66
CA PRO A 584 -23.29 -30.94 -15.59
C PRO A 584 -22.41 -30.42 -14.44
N VAL A 585 -21.40 -31.20 -14.04
CA VAL A 585 -20.47 -30.79 -12.98
C VAL A 585 -19.58 -29.62 -13.41
N ALA A 586 -19.07 -29.62 -14.64
CA ALA A 586 -18.27 -28.53 -15.18
C ALA A 586 -19.08 -27.22 -15.24
N ARG A 587 -20.34 -27.27 -15.72
CA ARG A 587 -21.25 -26.12 -15.75
C ARG A 587 -21.59 -25.60 -14.36
N ALA A 588 -21.83 -26.50 -13.41
CA ALA A 588 -22.06 -26.12 -12.03
C ALA A 588 -20.82 -25.43 -11.44
N LEU A 589 -19.63 -25.99 -11.64
CA LEU A 589 -18.37 -25.44 -11.15
C LEU A 589 -18.07 -24.05 -11.72
N SER A 590 -18.35 -23.80 -13.00
CA SER A 590 -18.14 -22.49 -13.64
C SER A 590 -19.14 -21.41 -13.21
N ARG A 591 -20.27 -21.81 -12.59
CA ARG A 591 -21.31 -20.89 -12.08
C ARG A 591 -21.16 -20.59 -10.59
N GLU A 592 -20.30 -21.32 -9.88
CA GLU A 592 -19.97 -21.00 -8.49
C GLU A 592 -19.17 -19.70 -8.40
N HIS A 593 -19.21 -19.07 -7.23
CA HIS A 593 -18.56 -17.78 -7.02
C HIS A 593 -17.02 -17.89 -7.14
N PRO A 594 -16.33 -17.04 -7.93
CA PRO A 594 -14.90 -17.21 -8.24
C PRO A 594 -13.98 -17.37 -7.03
N PHE A 595 -14.27 -16.68 -5.93
CA PHE A 595 -13.49 -16.76 -4.69
C PHE A 595 -13.64 -18.10 -3.96
N GLU A 596 -14.76 -18.80 -4.13
CA GLU A 596 -15.05 -20.07 -3.45
C GLU A 596 -14.60 -21.29 -4.27
N VAL A 597 -14.53 -21.14 -5.60
CA VAL A 597 -14.14 -22.19 -6.55
C VAL A 597 -12.76 -22.78 -6.22
N SER A 598 -11.79 -21.95 -5.81
CA SER A 598 -10.43 -22.37 -5.45
C SER A 598 -10.38 -23.46 -4.37
N SER A 599 -11.37 -23.48 -3.47
CA SER A 599 -11.48 -24.48 -2.41
C SER A 599 -11.98 -25.83 -2.91
N ILE A 600 -12.77 -25.84 -4.00
CA ILE A 600 -13.38 -27.02 -4.61
C ILE A 600 -12.43 -27.70 -5.59
N VAL A 601 -11.62 -26.91 -6.31
CA VAL A 601 -10.75 -27.41 -7.40
C VAL A 601 -9.91 -28.64 -6.99
N PRO A 602 -9.23 -28.65 -5.83
CA PRO A 602 -8.45 -29.81 -5.39
C PRO A 602 -9.26 -31.09 -5.22
N LEU A 603 -10.55 -30.98 -4.85
CA LEU A 603 -11.42 -32.14 -4.58
C LEU A 603 -11.78 -32.90 -5.86
N LEU A 604 -11.88 -32.20 -6.99
CA LEU A 604 -12.25 -32.79 -8.28
C LEU A 604 -11.03 -33.11 -9.17
N LYS A 605 -9.80 -32.85 -8.69
CA LYS A 605 -8.55 -33.08 -9.44
C LYS A 605 -8.44 -34.48 -10.04
N LYS A 606 -9.00 -35.50 -9.35
CA LYS A 606 -9.05 -36.91 -9.78
C LYS A 606 -9.75 -37.11 -11.14
N TYR A 607 -10.75 -36.28 -11.46
CA TYR A 607 -11.54 -36.34 -12.69
C TYR A 607 -11.22 -35.22 -13.68
N ARG A 608 -10.10 -34.50 -13.50
CA ARG A 608 -9.74 -33.36 -14.37
C ARG A 608 -9.76 -33.69 -15.86
N GLN A 609 -9.37 -34.90 -16.26
CA GLN A 609 -9.36 -35.32 -17.67
C GLN A 609 -10.77 -35.36 -18.31
N LEU A 610 -11.82 -35.57 -17.51
CA LEU A 610 -13.21 -35.55 -17.96
C LEU A 610 -13.83 -34.15 -17.85
N ILE A 611 -13.44 -33.38 -16.82
CA ILE A 611 -14.01 -32.07 -16.52
C ILE A 611 -13.44 -30.98 -17.44
N VAL A 612 -12.13 -31.00 -17.72
CA VAL A 612 -11.47 -29.95 -18.51
C VAL A 612 -12.07 -29.78 -19.91
N PRO A 613 -12.34 -30.85 -20.70
CA PRO A 613 -13.01 -30.70 -21.99
C PRO A 613 -14.37 -30.02 -21.87
N CYS A 614 -15.17 -30.37 -20.86
CA CYS A 614 -16.47 -29.75 -20.64
C CYS A 614 -16.36 -28.28 -20.20
N LEU A 615 -15.37 -27.93 -19.36
CA LEU A 615 -15.10 -26.53 -19.02
C LEU A 615 -14.65 -25.72 -20.23
N ALA A 616 -13.85 -26.31 -21.11
CA ALA A 616 -13.45 -25.68 -22.36
C ALA A 616 -14.67 -25.41 -23.26
N ASP A 617 -15.65 -26.32 -23.31
CA ASP A 617 -16.90 -26.10 -24.03
C ASP A 617 -17.76 -24.99 -23.41
N VAL A 618 -17.76 -24.86 -22.08
CA VAL A 618 -18.42 -23.72 -21.40
C VAL A 618 -17.72 -22.40 -21.72
N ALA A 619 -16.38 -22.36 -21.70
CA ALA A 619 -15.61 -21.16 -22.03
C ALA A 619 -15.88 -20.68 -23.47
N ARG A 620 -16.08 -21.60 -24.42
CA ARG A 620 -16.41 -21.31 -25.82
C ARG A 620 -17.88 -20.90 -26.07
N ASN A 621 -18.78 -21.10 -25.11
CA ASN A 621 -20.20 -20.92 -25.35
C ASN A 621 -20.64 -19.47 -25.15
N ASP A 622 -20.85 -18.74 -26.24
CA ASP A 622 -21.28 -17.34 -26.25
C ASP A 622 -22.68 -17.12 -25.63
N GLY A 623 -23.46 -18.20 -25.43
CA GLY A 623 -24.74 -18.13 -24.71
C GLY A 623 -24.63 -18.09 -23.19
N GLU A 624 -23.44 -18.33 -22.62
CA GLU A 624 -23.18 -18.20 -21.19
C GLU A 624 -22.66 -16.79 -20.87
N SER A 625 -22.91 -16.30 -19.64
CA SER A 625 -22.41 -14.97 -19.23
C SER A 625 -20.88 -14.91 -19.21
N ASP A 626 -20.31 -13.73 -19.47
CA ASP A 626 -18.86 -13.51 -19.49
C ASP A 626 -18.15 -13.95 -18.20
N VAL A 627 -18.79 -13.77 -17.04
CA VAL A 627 -18.27 -14.22 -15.74
C VAL A 627 -18.10 -15.75 -15.71
N VAL A 628 -19.09 -16.49 -16.21
CA VAL A 628 -19.08 -17.98 -16.26
C VAL A 628 -18.02 -18.47 -17.24
N ARG A 629 -17.94 -17.87 -18.43
CA ARG A 629 -16.93 -18.21 -19.44
C ARG A 629 -15.51 -17.95 -18.93
N THR A 630 -15.30 -16.80 -18.29
CA THR A 630 -14.00 -16.41 -17.70
C THR A 630 -13.62 -17.33 -16.55
N THR A 631 -14.56 -17.68 -15.68
CA THR A 631 -14.34 -18.65 -14.59
C THR A 631 -14.00 -20.03 -15.14
N ALA A 632 -14.72 -20.50 -16.16
CA ALA A 632 -14.42 -21.77 -16.83
C ALA A 632 -13.02 -21.78 -17.47
N ALA A 633 -12.63 -20.70 -18.13
CA ALA A 633 -11.30 -20.55 -18.72
C ALA A 633 -10.18 -20.54 -17.66
N GLY A 634 -10.36 -19.81 -16.55
CA GLY A 634 -9.45 -19.85 -15.41
C GLY A 634 -9.31 -21.26 -14.81
N LEU A 635 -10.42 -21.99 -14.67
CA LEU A 635 -10.43 -23.37 -14.21
C LEU A 635 -9.71 -24.34 -15.17
N VAL A 636 -9.85 -24.15 -16.49
CA VAL A 636 -9.05 -24.89 -17.48
C VAL A 636 -7.57 -24.59 -17.30
N ALA A 637 -7.20 -23.32 -17.11
CA ALA A 637 -5.82 -22.91 -16.87
C ALA A 637 -5.23 -23.58 -15.62
N GLU A 638 -6.03 -23.72 -14.55
CA GLU A 638 -5.62 -24.37 -13.30
C GLU A 638 -5.52 -25.90 -13.42
N TYR A 639 -6.51 -26.57 -14.01
CA TYR A 639 -6.50 -28.03 -14.14
C TYR A 639 -5.53 -28.55 -15.20
N ALA A 640 -5.39 -27.83 -16.31
CA ALA A 640 -4.54 -28.18 -17.45
C ALA A 640 -3.17 -27.50 -17.40
N PHE A 641 -2.73 -27.02 -16.23
CA PHE A 641 -1.40 -26.44 -16.06
C PHE A 641 -0.25 -27.35 -16.54
N ASP A 642 -0.44 -28.67 -16.48
CA ASP A 642 0.55 -29.66 -16.96
C ASP A 642 0.52 -29.86 -18.49
N ASP A 643 -0.55 -29.43 -19.17
CA ASP A 643 -0.78 -29.60 -20.61
C ASP A 643 -1.02 -28.24 -21.31
N PRO A 644 0.04 -27.47 -21.60
CA PRO A 644 -0.09 -26.17 -22.23
C PRO A 644 -0.67 -26.25 -23.65
N GLN A 645 -0.63 -27.41 -24.30
CA GLN A 645 -1.22 -27.62 -25.63
C GLN A 645 -2.74 -27.58 -25.59
N GLN A 646 -3.35 -28.11 -24.52
CA GLN A 646 -4.80 -28.01 -24.32
C GLN A 646 -5.24 -26.55 -24.12
N ILE A 647 -4.48 -25.76 -23.37
CA ILE A 647 -4.73 -24.33 -23.16
C ILE A 647 -4.58 -23.56 -24.48
N ALA A 648 -3.54 -23.85 -25.27
CA ALA A 648 -3.32 -23.22 -26.58
C ALA A 648 -4.44 -23.51 -27.61
N ARG A 649 -5.09 -24.68 -27.53
CA ARG A 649 -6.26 -24.98 -28.39
C ARG A 649 -7.51 -24.23 -27.95
N LEU A 650 -7.66 -23.93 -26.66
CA LEU A 650 -8.80 -23.19 -26.14
C LEU A 650 -8.61 -21.68 -26.35
N ILE A 651 -7.40 -21.15 -26.15
CA ILE A 651 -7.16 -19.70 -26.16
C ILE A 651 -7.50 -19.05 -27.51
N VAL A 652 -7.39 -19.79 -28.61
CA VAL A 652 -7.73 -19.31 -29.96
C VAL A 652 -9.23 -19.27 -30.22
N ASP A 653 -10.04 -19.97 -29.41
CA ASP A 653 -11.49 -20.10 -29.58
C ASP A 653 -12.29 -19.16 -28.65
N VAL A 654 -11.63 -18.30 -27.87
CA VAL A 654 -12.27 -17.47 -26.86
C VAL A 654 -12.08 -15.97 -27.08
N ASP A 655 -12.93 -15.18 -26.43
CA ASP A 655 -12.95 -13.71 -26.48
C ASP A 655 -12.03 -13.09 -25.42
N SER A 656 -12.08 -11.76 -25.22
CA SER A 656 -11.11 -11.02 -24.40
C SER A 656 -10.99 -11.47 -22.94
N ASP A 657 -12.09 -11.60 -22.20
CA ASP A 657 -11.99 -11.89 -20.75
C ASP A 657 -11.54 -13.33 -20.45
N PRO A 658 -12.06 -14.37 -21.12
CA PRO A 658 -11.52 -15.71 -21.00
C PRO A 658 -10.07 -15.81 -21.54
N PHE A 659 -9.72 -15.05 -22.58
CA PHE A 659 -8.34 -14.97 -23.08
C PHE A 659 -7.37 -14.47 -22.00
N ARG A 660 -7.72 -13.38 -21.30
CA ARG A 660 -6.94 -12.83 -20.17
C ARG A 660 -6.73 -13.86 -19.06
N ALA A 661 -7.72 -14.70 -18.78
CA ALA A 661 -7.62 -15.75 -17.77
C ALA A 661 -6.65 -16.88 -18.19
N LEU A 662 -6.55 -17.20 -19.48
CA LEU A 662 -5.71 -18.28 -20.00
C LEU A 662 -4.26 -17.85 -20.26
N LEU A 663 -4.05 -16.60 -20.69
CA LEU A 663 -2.76 -16.10 -21.17
C LEU A 663 -1.59 -16.29 -20.18
N PRO A 664 -1.72 -16.00 -18.86
CA PRO A 664 -0.62 -16.16 -17.91
C PRO A 664 -0.06 -17.58 -17.84
N SER A 665 -0.90 -18.60 -18.05
CA SER A 665 -0.46 -20.00 -18.06
C SER A 665 0.44 -20.34 -19.25
N LEU A 666 0.29 -19.64 -20.39
CA LEU A 666 1.12 -19.82 -21.57
C LEU A 666 2.42 -19.00 -21.54
N GLN A 667 2.40 -17.81 -20.94
CA GLN A 667 3.58 -16.92 -20.83
C GLN A 667 4.78 -17.58 -20.13
N ASN A 668 4.52 -18.54 -19.24
CA ASN A 668 5.57 -19.30 -18.56
C ASN A 668 6.25 -20.36 -19.45
N ARG A 669 5.67 -20.74 -20.59
CA ARG A 669 6.14 -21.82 -21.48
C ARG A 669 5.98 -21.51 -22.98
N PRO A 670 6.47 -20.36 -23.48
CA PRO A 670 6.17 -19.86 -24.82
C PRO A 670 6.65 -20.80 -25.94
N LYS A 671 7.82 -21.44 -25.76
CA LYS A 671 8.40 -22.35 -26.76
C LYS A 671 7.59 -23.62 -27.00
N THR A 672 6.84 -24.08 -26.00
CA THR A 672 6.13 -25.37 -26.06
C THR A 672 4.89 -25.31 -26.96
N VAL A 673 4.27 -24.13 -27.07
CA VAL A 673 3.02 -23.94 -27.83
C VAL A 673 3.20 -23.16 -29.13
N ALA A 674 4.38 -22.57 -29.35
CA ALA A 674 4.64 -21.71 -30.49
C ALA A 674 4.36 -22.38 -31.84
N SER A 675 4.81 -23.63 -32.04
CA SER A 675 4.58 -24.38 -33.28
C SER A 675 3.10 -24.65 -33.52
N SER A 676 2.34 -24.98 -32.48
CA SER A 676 0.91 -25.30 -32.60
C SER A 676 0.07 -24.05 -32.87
N LEU A 677 0.43 -22.90 -32.30
CA LEU A 677 -0.19 -21.61 -32.66
C LEU A 677 0.16 -21.19 -34.09
N GLN A 678 1.40 -21.43 -34.52
CA GLN A 678 1.82 -21.19 -35.90
C GLN A 678 1.03 -22.05 -36.91
N GLU A 679 0.80 -23.32 -36.60
CA GLU A 679 -0.04 -24.21 -37.41
C GLU A 679 -1.46 -23.69 -37.58
N VAL A 680 -2.05 -23.08 -36.55
CA VAL A 680 -3.38 -22.44 -36.65
C VAL A 680 -3.34 -21.25 -37.61
N ILE A 681 -2.31 -20.39 -37.51
CA ILE A 681 -2.13 -19.23 -38.39
C ILE A 681 -1.96 -19.65 -39.85
N ASP A 682 -1.20 -20.72 -40.09
CA ASP A 682 -0.88 -21.20 -41.43
C ASP A 682 -1.93 -22.15 -42.01
N GLU A 683 -2.99 -22.48 -41.25
CA GLU A 683 -4.05 -23.37 -41.72
C GLU A 683 -4.71 -22.81 -42.99
N PRO A 684 -4.70 -23.55 -44.12
CA PRO A 684 -5.27 -23.07 -45.36
C PRO A 684 -6.80 -23.20 -45.32
N TRP A 685 -7.50 -22.07 -45.39
CA TRP A 685 -8.95 -22.01 -45.49
C TRP A 685 -9.36 -21.48 -46.85
N THR A 686 -10.12 -22.28 -47.60
CA THR A 686 -10.69 -21.90 -48.88
C THR A 686 -12.21 -21.91 -48.79
N LEU A 687 -12.86 -21.03 -49.53
CA LEU A 687 -14.33 -21.02 -49.68
C LEU A 687 -14.86 -22.39 -50.10
N ALA A 688 -14.11 -23.15 -50.91
CA ALA A 688 -14.46 -24.52 -51.30
C ALA A 688 -14.46 -25.51 -50.12
N ARG A 689 -13.54 -25.36 -49.15
CA ARG A 689 -13.49 -26.18 -47.93
C ARG A 689 -14.64 -25.84 -46.98
N ILE A 690 -15.04 -24.57 -46.90
CA ILE A 690 -16.19 -24.12 -46.09
C ILE A 690 -17.52 -24.56 -46.75
N ALA A 691 -17.67 -24.38 -48.06
CA ALA A 691 -18.83 -24.83 -48.82
C ALA A 691 -19.00 -26.36 -48.80
N ALA A 692 -17.90 -27.13 -48.82
CA ALA A 692 -17.94 -28.59 -48.71
C ALA A 692 -18.36 -29.10 -47.32
N ILE A 693 -18.12 -28.31 -46.26
CA ILE A 693 -18.54 -28.63 -44.88
C ILE A 693 -20.00 -28.23 -44.65
N ALA A 694 -20.47 -27.17 -45.31
CA ALA A 694 -21.76 -26.56 -45.02
C ALA A 694 -22.96 -27.24 -45.73
N GLY A 695 -22.82 -27.85 -46.91
CA GLY A 695 -24.01 -28.36 -47.63
C GLY A 695 -24.97 -27.23 -48.06
N GLU A 696 -26.30 -27.46 -48.07
CA GLU A 696 -27.32 -26.42 -48.31
C GLU A 696 -27.50 -25.51 -47.07
N VAL A 697 -26.50 -24.70 -46.77
CA VAL A 697 -26.56 -23.73 -45.66
C VAL A 697 -26.72 -22.32 -46.20
N SER A 698 -27.39 -21.47 -45.42
CA SER A 698 -27.68 -20.08 -45.79
C SER A 698 -26.41 -19.25 -45.97
N GLN A 699 -26.50 -18.23 -46.82
CA GLN A 699 -25.37 -17.41 -47.21
C GLN A 699 -24.65 -16.70 -46.04
N LEU A 700 -25.44 -16.23 -45.08
CA LEU A 700 -24.97 -15.55 -43.87
C LEU A 700 -24.09 -16.45 -42.99
N GLU A 701 -24.35 -17.75 -43.00
CA GLU A 701 -23.66 -18.70 -42.14
C GLU A 701 -22.26 -19.05 -42.66
N VAL A 702 -22.05 -18.99 -43.98
CA VAL A 702 -20.74 -19.15 -44.60
C VAL A 702 -19.80 -17.99 -44.20
N GLU A 703 -20.29 -16.74 -44.24
CA GLU A 703 -19.52 -15.58 -43.77
C GLU A 703 -19.20 -15.69 -42.28
N SER A 704 -20.17 -16.11 -41.46
CA SER A 704 -19.97 -16.33 -40.02
C SER A 704 -18.89 -17.38 -39.74
N GLN A 705 -18.85 -18.49 -40.48
CA GLN A 705 -17.78 -19.49 -40.33
C GLN A 705 -16.41 -18.93 -40.77
N LEU A 706 -16.37 -18.13 -41.83
CA LEU A 706 -15.14 -17.50 -42.30
C LEU A 706 -14.59 -16.48 -41.29
N ASP A 707 -15.47 -15.68 -40.68
CA ASP A 707 -15.11 -14.78 -39.58
C ASP A 707 -14.57 -15.56 -38.39
N ARG A 708 -15.24 -16.64 -37.99
CA ARG A 708 -14.78 -17.49 -36.89
C ARG A 708 -13.38 -18.04 -37.14
N VAL A 709 -13.08 -18.47 -38.37
CA VAL A 709 -11.75 -18.98 -38.74
C VAL A 709 -10.69 -17.89 -38.64
N HIS A 710 -10.88 -16.75 -39.31
CA HIS A 710 -9.89 -15.68 -39.32
C HIS A 710 -9.70 -15.07 -37.94
N ARG A 711 -10.77 -15.01 -37.14
CA ARG A 711 -10.70 -14.63 -35.74
C ARG A 711 -9.77 -15.57 -34.96
N ARG A 712 -9.92 -16.89 -35.10
CA ARG A 712 -9.01 -17.87 -34.45
C ARG A 712 -7.56 -17.69 -34.87
N GLN A 713 -7.32 -17.48 -36.18
CA GLN A 713 -5.98 -17.24 -36.71
C GLN A 713 -5.38 -15.93 -36.17
N ALA A 714 -6.18 -14.87 -36.09
CA ALA A 714 -5.77 -13.61 -35.51
C ALA A 714 -5.47 -13.73 -34.01
N THR A 715 -6.34 -14.40 -33.24
CA THR A 715 -6.10 -14.69 -31.82
C THR A 715 -4.82 -15.50 -31.61
N ALA A 716 -4.52 -16.48 -32.48
CA ALA A 716 -3.26 -17.22 -32.42
C ALA A 716 -2.04 -16.33 -32.68
N ALA A 717 -2.11 -15.44 -33.67
CA ALA A 717 -1.04 -14.49 -33.99
C ALA A 717 -0.80 -13.49 -32.84
N VAL A 718 -1.86 -12.96 -32.23
CA VAL A 718 -1.78 -12.06 -31.08
C VAL A 718 -1.34 -12.80 -29.81
N THR A 719 -1.71 -14.08 -29.65
CA THR A 719 -1.16 -14.91 -28.57
C THR A 719 0.36 -15.04 -28.71
N LEU A 720 0.87 -15.33 -29.92
CA LEU A 720 2.32 -15.37 -30.15
C LEU A 720 3.00 -14.02 -29.91
N TRP A 721 2.32 -12.92 -30.21
CA TRP A 721 2.77 -11.58 -29.89
C TRP A 721 3.03 -11.42 -28.38
N HIS A 722 2.05 -11.77 -27.53
CA HIS A 722 2.18 -11.77 -26.06
C HIS A 722 3.24 -12.73 -25.53
N LEU A 723 3.53 -13.80 -26.26
CA LEU A 723 4.59 -14.76 -25.95
C LEU A 723 5.99 -14.30 -26.41
N GLY A 724 6.11 -13.08 -26.94
CA GLY A 724 7.36 -12.46 -27.38
C GLY A 724 7.78 -12.80 -28.82
N ASN A 725 6.94 -13.50 -29.59
CA ASN A 725 7.18 -13.78 -31.00
C ASN A 725 6.23 -12.99 -31.90
N ARG A 726 6.61 -11.76 -32.24
CA ARG A 726 5.79 -10.84 -33.07
C ARG A 726 5.82 -11.16 -34.56
N GLY A 727 6.81 -11.92 -35.04
CA GLY A 727 7.05 -12.18 -36.46
C GLY A 727 5.83 -12.70 -37.22
N PRO A 728 5.11 -13.71 -36.72
CA PRO A 728 3.92 -14.27 -37.40
C PRO A 728 2.79 -13.26 -37.59
N ALA A 729 2.51 -12.44 -36.59
CA ALA A 729 1.50 -11.38 -36.71
C ALA A 729 1.95 -10.31 -37.72
N LEU A 730 3.19 -9.81 -37.59
CA LEU A 730 3.74 -8.79 -38.49
C LEU A 730 3.76 -9.25 -39.95
N ALA A 731 4.09 -10.51 -40.22
CA ALA A 731 4.09 -11.06 -41.58
C ALA A 731 2.70 -11.01 -42.24
N ARG A 732 1.63 -11.17 -41.45
CA ARG A 732 0.24 -11.12 -41.90
C ARG A 732 -0.37 -9.72 -41.91
N LEU A 733 0.37 -8.71 -41.41
CA LEU A 733 -0.01 -7.30 -41.49
C LEU A 733 0.47 -6.60 -42.77
N HIS A 734 1.34 -7.24 -43.55
CA HIS A 734 1.83 -6.74 -44.84
C HIS A 734 0.67 -6.52 -45.83
N SER A 735 0.79 -5.56 -46.75
CA SER A 735 -0.25 -5.20 -47.74
C SER A 735 -0.71 -6.37 -48.59
N ASP A 736 0.22 -7.22 -49.00
CA ASP A 736 -0.01 -8.38 -49.88
C ASP A 736 -0.68 -9.59 -49.17
N SER A 737 -0.96 -9.47 -47.88
CA SER A 737 -1.68 -10.51 -47.13
C SER A 737 -3.18 -10.48 -47.46
N ALA A 738 -3.85 -11.63 -47.30
CA ALA A 738 -5.31 -11.72 -47.45
C ALA A 738 -6.00 -10.68 -46.56
N ALA A 739 -6.87 -9.84 -47.15
CA ALA A 739 -7.42 -8.67 -46.48
C ALA A 739 -8.19 -9.06 -45.21
N HIS A 740 -8.98 -10.13 -45.30
CA HIS A 740 -9.83 -10.57 -44.18
C HIS A 740 -9.03 -10.93 -42.92
N LEU A 741 -7.96 -11.73 -43.05
CA LEU A 741 -7.09 -12.08 -41.92
C LEU A 741 -6.33 -10.85 -41.39
N ARG A 742 -5.79 -10.04 -42.30
CA ARG A 742 -5.01 -8.84 -41.96
C ARG A 742 -5.79 -7.91 -41.04
N TYR A 743 -7.03 -7.60 -41.40
CA TYR A 743 -7.88 -6.69 -40.63
C TYR A 743 -8.40 -7.32 -39.33
N TRP A 744 -8.60 -8.64 -39.28
CA TRP A 744 -8.85 -9.35 -38.03
C TRP A 744 -7.67 -9.25 -37.05
N ILE A 745 -6.42 -9.34 -37.53
CA ILE A 745 -5.24 -9.13 -36.69
C ILE A 745 -5.20 -7.68 -36.18
N ILE A 746 -5.45 -6.69 -37.03
CA ILE A 746 -5.53 -5.27 -36.63
C ILE A 746 -6.50 -5.09 -35.46
N HIS A 747 -7.71 -5.65 -35.57
CA HIS A 747 -8.73 -5.56 -34.53
C HIS A 747 -8.35 -6.33 -33.25
N GLN A 748 -7.79 -7.54 -33.38
CA GLN A 748 -7.46 -8.38 -32.23
C GLN A 748 -6.26 -7.88 -31.40
N LEU A 749 -5.32 -7.14 -32.01
CA LEU A 749 -4.16 -6.62 -31.29
C LEU A 749 -4.58 -5.77 -30.07
N SER A 750 -5.45 -4.79 -30.28
CA SER A 750 -5.99 -3.98 -29.18
C SER A 750 -6.94 -4.79 -28.28
N HIS A 751 -7.87 -5.53 -28.88
CA HIS A 751 -8.93 -6.22 -28.11
C HIS A 751 -8.39 -7.27 -27.13
N LEU A 752 -7.22 -7.83 -27.43
CA LEU A 752 -6.52 -8.81 -26.59
C LEU A 752 -5.36 -8.19 -25.80
N ASP A 753 -5.47 -6.91 -25.43
CA ASP A 753 -4.54 -6.19 -24.53
C ASP A 753 -3.11 -5.97 -25.02
N VAL A 754 -2.86 -5.86 -26.33
CA VAL A 754 -1.58 -5.26 -26.77
C VAL A 754 -1.65 -3.75 -26.55
N SER A 755 -0.71 -3.20 -25.79
CA SER A 755 -0.76 -1.80 -25.37
C SER A 755 -0.55 -0.84 -26.55
N GLN A 756 -1.10 0.38 -26.42
CA GLN A 756 -0.93 1.42 -27.43
C GLN A 756 0.55 1.77 -27.62
N GLU A 757 1.33 1.82 -26.53
CA GLU A 757 2.77 2.09 -26.57
C GLU A 757 3.53 1.04 -27.37
N GLU A 758 3.20 -0.24 -27.19
CA GLU A 758 3.85 -1.33 -27.92
C GLU A 758 3.56 -1.28 -29.41
N LEU A 759 2.31 -0.96 -29.79
CA LEU A 759 1.89 -0.83 -31.18
C LEU A 759 2.56 0.37 -31.86
N ILE A 760 2.61 1.53 -31.19
CA ILE A 760 3.26 2.74 -31.73
C ILE A 760 4.78 2.57 -31.81
N GLN A 761 5.41 1.90 -30.83
CA GLN A 761 6.82 1.55 -30.91
C GLN A 761 7.10 0.59 -32.08
N ALA A 762 6.23 -0.41 -32.31
CA ALA A 762 6.35 -1.28 -33.47
C ALA A 762 6.16 -0.50 -34.80
N ALA A 763 5.23 0.46 -34.82
CA ALA A 763 4.96 1.29 -36.00
C ALA A 763 6.13 2.26 -36.32
N THR A 764 6.83 2.76 -35.32
CA THR A 764 8.00 3.65 -35.52
C THR A 764 9.27 2.89 -35.93
N THR A 765 9.36 1.60 -35.63
CA THR A 765 10.55 0.77 -35.92
C THR A 765 10.46 0.02 -37.24
N THR A 766 9.26 -0.21 -37.77
CA THR A 766 9.08 -0.86 -39.07
C THR A 766 9.34 0.10 -40.23
N VAL A 767 9.95 -0.42 -41.31
CA VAL A 767 10.15 0.31 -42.58
C VAL A 767 9.00 0.04 -43.56
N ASP A 768 8.27 -1.05 -43.36
CA ASP A 768 7.15 -1.44 -44.20
C ASP A 768 5.92 -0.57 -43.92
N THR A 769 5.45 0.17 -44.93
CA THR A 769 4.33 1.10 -44.79
C THR A 769 2.99 0.38 -44.62
N GLY A 770 2.84 -0.83 -45.18
CA GLY A 770 1.64 -1.65 -45.01
C GLY A 770 1.49 -2.16 -43.57
N ILE A 771 2.58 -2.58 -42.94
CA ILE A 771 2.63 -2.94 -41.52
C ILE A 771 2.45 -1.69 -40.65
N GLN A 772 3.11 -0.58 -40.98
CA GLN A 772 2.99 0.68 -40.24
C GLN A 772 1.54 1.18 -40.20
N TYR A 773 0.85 1.19 -41.34
CA TYR A 773 -0.58 1.50 -41.45
C TYR A 773 -1.42 0.62 -40.51
N ALA A 774 -1.20 -0.70 -40.56
CA ALA A 774 -1.97 -1.65 -39.78
C ALA A 774 -1.80 -1.45 -38.26
N LEU A 775 -0.56 -1.20 -37.81
CA LEU A 775 -0.25 -0.95 -36.40
C LEU A 775 -0.84 0.37 -35.90
N LEU A 776 -0.85 1.42 -36.72
CA LEU A 776 -1.49 2.69 -36.38
C LEU A 776 -3.01 2.54 -36.21
N LEU A 777 -3.66 1.76 -37.08
CA LEU A 777 -5.08 1.47 -36.93
C LEU A 777 -5.37 0.66 -35.64
N ALA A 778 -4.57 -0.37 -35.37
CA ALA A 778 -4.70 -1.19 -34.16
C ALA A 778 -4.51 -0.35 -32.89
N ALA A 779 -3.57 0.59 -32.91
CA ALA A 779 -3.30 1.48 -31.79
C ALA A 779 -4.48 2.39 -31.44
N GLY A 780 -5.37 2.70 -32.39
CA GLY A 780 -6.51 3.57 -32.14
C GLY A 780 -7.57 2.99 -31.21
N ASP A 781 -7.64 1.68 -31.06
CA ASP A 781 -8.61 1.04 -30.15
C ASP A 781 -8.04 0.82 -28.75
N ALA A 782 -6.72 0.94 -28.59
CA ALA A 782 -6.06 0.77 -27.31
C ALA A 782 -6.18 2.06 -26.47
N VAL A 783 -6.43 1.91 -25.17
CA VAL A 783 -6.54 3.05 -24.24
C VAL A 783 -5.13 3.48 -23.79
N PRO A 784 -4.70 4.73 -24.03
CA PRO A 784 -3.39 5.20 -23.56
C PRO A 784 -3.32 5.24 -22.04
N LEU A 785 -2.16 4.89 -21.48
CA LEU A 785 -1.82 5.30 -20.13
C LEU A 785 -1.68 6.84 -20.10
N SER A 786 -2.29 7.50 -19.10
CA SER A 786 -2.33 8.96 -19.01
C SER A 786 -0.93 9.63 -19.07
N THR A 787 0.11 8.94 -18.59
CA THR A 787 1.49 9.40 -18.55
C THR A 787 2.18 9.44 -19.91
N SER A 788 1.76 8.60 -20.87
CA SER A 788 2.43 8.41 -22.18
C SER A 788 1.73 9.14 -23.32
N ARG A 789 0.52 9.70 -23.09
CA ARG A 789 -0.32 10.26 -24.16
C ARG A 789 0.39 11.33 -25.00
N GLN A 790 1.11 12.24 -24.36
CA GLN A 790 1.83 13.32 -25.07
C GLN A 790 2.99 12.77 -25.92
N GLU A 791 3.71 11.77 -25.42
CA GLU A 791 4.78 11.11 -26.17
C GLU A 791 4.24 10.36 -27.39
N ILE A 792 3.12 9.63 -27.22
CA ILE A 792 2.44 8.96 -28.32
C ILE A 792 1.96 9.97 -29.37
N ILE A 793 1.36 11.09 -28.95
CA ILE A 793 0.93 12.16 -29.87
C ILE A 793 2.12 12.65 -30.69
N GLU A 794 3.27 12.91 -30.06
CA GLU A 794 4.45 13.42 -30.76
C GLU A 794 5.04 12.38 -31.73
N GLN A 795 5.09 11.10 -31.34
CA GLN A 795 5.56 10.02 -32.22
C GLN A 795 4.64 9.86 -33.44
N VAL A 796 3.32 9.84 -33.25
CA VAL A 796 2.35 9.72 -34.34
C VAL A 796 2.35 10.97 -35.23
N ARG A 797 2.47 12.17 -34.64
CA ARG A 797 2.63 13.43 -35.38
C ARG A 797 3.89 13.42 -36.24
N THR A 798 4.99 12.88 -35.71
CA THR A 798 6.24 12.71 -36.46
C THR A 798 6.06 11.77 -37.65
N ILE A 799 5.32 10.66 -37.50
CA ILE A 799 4.99 9.76 -38.61
C ILE A 799 4.13 10.51 -39.65
N TYR A 800 3.08 11.18 -39.22
CA TYR A 800 2.16 11.94 -40.08
C TYR A 800 2.88 12.98 -40.96
N LEU A 801 3.85 13.71 -40.39
CA LEU A 801 4.56 14.79 -41.09
C LEU A 801 5.65 14.30 -42.06
N ASN A 802 6.20 13.10 -41.83
CA ASN A 802 7.35 12.57 -42.57
C ASN A 802 6.99 11.48 -43.60
N THR A 803 5.84 10.82 -43.45
CA THR A 803 5.45 9.76 -44.38
C THR A 803 5.02 10.32 -45.74
N THR A 804 5.40 9.63 -46.81
CA THR A 804 4.87 9.85 -48.17
C THR A 804 3.79 8.85 -48.56
N ASP A 805 3.55 7.83 -47.72
CA ASP A 805 2.52 6.82 -47.94
C ASP A 805 1.16 7.38 -47.51
N PRO A 806 0.16 7.40 -48.40
CA PRO A 806 -1.13 8.01 -48.11
C PRO A 806 -1.93 7.22 -47.07
N GLY A 807 -1.80 5.89 -47.03
CA GLY A 807 -2.44 5.04 -46.04
C GLY A 807 -1.92 5.33 -44.63
N VAL A 808 -0.60 5.33 -44.45
CA VAL A 808 0.04 5.66 -43.17
C VAL A 808 -0.33 7.06 -42.70
N ARG A 809 -0.35 8.04 -43.61
CA ARG A 809 -0.73 9.42 -43.30
C ARG A 809 -2.16 9.49 -42.77
N SER A 810 -3.13 8.93 -43.49
CA SER A 810 -4.53 8.97 -43.08
C SER A 810 -4.79 8.16 -41.81
N ALA A 811 -4.12 7.02 -41.62
CA ALA A 811 -4.19 6.26 -40.37
C ALA A 811 -3.66 7.07 -39.18
N SER A 812 -2.58 7.85 -39.38
CA SER A 812 -2.05 8.77 -38.37
C SER A 812 -3.00 9.93 -38.10
N GLU A 813 -3.60 10.52 -39.14
CA GLU A 813 -4.63 11.57 -39.02
C GLU A 813 -5.81 11.08 -38.19
N TRP A 814 -6.34 9.90 -38.52
CA TRP A 814 -7.44 9.27 -37.80
C TRP A 814 -7.09 9.06 -36.33
N LEU A 815 -5.93 8.47 -36.04
CA LEU A 815 -5.48 8.22 -34.67
C LEU A 815 -5.33 9.54 -33.87
N LEU A 816 -4.72 10.57 -34.46
CA LEU A 816 -4.52 11.86 -33.81
C LEU A 816 -5.83 12.59 -33.52
N THR A 817 -6.72 12.64 -34.51
CA THR A 817 -7.97 13.42 -34.42
C THR A 817 -9.05 12.68 -33.65
N GLN A 818 -9.30 11.41 -33.96
CA GLN A 818 -10.45 10.66 -33.43
C GLN A 818 -10.19 9.96 -32.10
N ARG A 819 -8.93 9.64 -31.80
CA ARG A 819 -8.58 8.86 -30.60
C ARG A 819 -7.73 9.66 -29.61
N LEU A 820 -6.81 10.49 -30.11
CA LEU A 820 -5.91 11.28 -29.27
C LEU A 820 -6.37 12.73 -29.05
N ASN A 821 -7.45 13.18 -29.70
CA ASN A 821 -8.00 14.55 -29.60
C ASN A 821 -6.92 15.62 -29.77
N SER A 822 -6.04 15.45 -30.76
CA SER A 822 -4.97 16.40 -31.09
C SER A 822 -5.34 17.20 -32.33
N ASP A 823 -5.30 18.53 -32.22
CA ASP A 823 -5.53 19.40 -33.37
C ASP A 823 -4.35 19.32 -34.35
N LEU A 824 -4.67 18.97 -35.59
CA LEU A 824 -3.77 19.08 -36.72
C LEU A 824 -3.95 20.48 -37.32
N ASN A 825 -3.06 21.41 -36.97
CA ASN A 825 -3.07 22.73 -37.58
C ASN A 825 -2.75 22.61 -39.08
N GLN A 826 -3.63 23.11 -39.94
CA GLN A 826 -3.42 23.14 -41.41
C GLN A 826 -2.10 23.84 -41.80
N GLY A 827 -1.53 24.68 -40.93
CA GLY A 827 -0.27 25.41 -41.13
C GLY A 827 1.03 24.65 -40.87
N GLU A 828 1.01 23.41 -40.38
CA GLU A 828 2.24 22.62 -40.13
C GLU A 828 2.75 21.88 -41.40
N SER A 829 2.13 22.15 -42.54
CA SER A 829 2.26 21.48 -43.85
C SER A 829 3.37 22.04 -44.79
N ASN A 830 4.53 22.41 -44.27
CA ASN A 830 5.66 22.84 -45.12
C ASN A 830 6.79 21.79 -45.20
N SER A 831 6.49 20.50 -45.00
CA SER A 831 7.43 19.43 -45.29
C SER A 831 7.35 19.03 -46.77
N THR A 832 8.46 18.59 -47.36
CA THR A 832 8.51 18.06 -48.74
C THR A 832 7.54 16.88 -48.96
N ALA A 833 7.20 16.14 -47.91
CA ALA A 833 6.23 15.04 -47.94
C ALA A 833 4.77 15.51 -48.08
N THR A 834 4.47 16.76 -47.69
CA THR A 834 3.10 17.33 -47.75
C THR A 834 2.80 18.15 -49.01
N GLN A 835 3.80 18.33 -49.88
CA GLN A 835 3.71 19.24 -51.02
C GLN A 835 2.71 18.74 -52.08
N GLY A 836 1.69 19.54 -52.36
CA GLY A 836 0.63 19.24 -53.32
C GLY A 836 -0.55 18.45 -52.75
N ILE A 837 -0.53 18.04 -51.49
CA ILE A 837 -1.63 17.26 -50.88
C ILE A 837 -2.89 18.13 -50.68
N PHE A 838 -2.72 19.40 -50.38
CA PHE A 838 -3.83 20.33 -50.12
C PHE A 838 -4.24 21.05 -51.39
N GLY A 839 -5.55 21.02 -51.69
CA GLY A 839 -6.17 21.74 -52.79
C GLY A 839 -7.05 22.91 -52.31
N PRO A 840 -7.75 23.57 -53.24
CA PRO A 840 -8.62 24.70 -52.92
C PRO A 840 -9.80 24.25 -52.04
N ASN A 841 -10.42 25.23 -51.34
CA ASN A 841 -11.58 25.01 -50.46
C ASN A 841 -11.34 23.95 -49.33
N GLY A 842 -10.09 23.75 -48.91
CA GLY A 842 -9.76 22.85 -47.81
C GLY A 842 -9.74 21.36 -48.17
N HIS A 843 -9.77 21.00 -49.46
CA HIS A 843 -9.64 19.61 -49.88
C HIS A 843 -8.24 19.06 -49.62
N CYS A 844 -8.17 17.79 -49.20
CA CYS A 844 -6.94 17.03 -49.04
C CYS A 844 -6.98 15.85 -50.02
N PHE A 845 -5.89 15.58 -50.74
CA PHE A 845 -5.83 14.59 -51.81
C PHE A 845 -4.79 13.50 -51.53
N VAL A 846 -5.15 12.25 -51.78
CA VAL A 846 -4.20 11.14 -51.92
C VAL A 846 -3.85 10.93 -53.38
N TYR A 847 -2.64 10.43 -53.61
CA TYR A 847 -2.11 10.19 -54.95
C TYR A 847 -2.01 8.70 -55.21
N LEU A 848 -2.92 8.18 -56.03
CA LEU A 848 -2.95 6.79 -56.43
C LEU A 848 -2.13 6.63 -57.72
N LYS A 849 -1.26 5.62 -57.72
CA LYS A 849 -0.48 5.27 -58.91
C LYS A 849 -1.36 4.57 -59.93
N ALA A 850 -1.08 4.79 -61.21
CA ALA A 850 -1.75 4.10 -62.32
C ALA A 850 -1.76 2.57 -62.09
N PRO A 851 -2.92 1.93 -61.90
CA PRO A 851 -2.98 0.47 -61.72
C PRO A 851 -2.84 -0.29 -63.05
N GLY A 852 -2.91 0.41 -64.19
CA GLY A 852 -3.00 -0.22 -65.51
C GLY A 852 -4.36 -0.89 -65.67
N ARG A 853 -4.36 -2.18 -66.02
CA ARG A 853 -5.59 -2.93 -66.31
C ARG A 853 -6.23 -3.50 -65.04
N ILE A 854 -7.49 -3.13 -64.79
CA ILE A 854 -8.31 -3.61 -63.67
C ILE A 854 -9.55 -4.37 -64.16
N ASP A 855 -10.00 -5.33 -63.36
CA ASP A 855 -11.27 -6.04 -63.55
C ASP A 855 -12.34 -5.39 -62.66
N LEU A 856 -13.39 -4.82 -63.27
CA LEU A 856 -14.51 -4.21 -62.55
C LEU A 856 -15.68 -5.19 -62.38
N GLY A 857 -16.22 -5.20 -61.18
CA GLY A 857 -17.28 -6.06 -60.71
C GLY A 857 -16.77 -7.12 -59.74
N SER A 858 -17.71 -7.85 -59.15
CA SER A 858 -17.39 -8.89 -58.19
C SER A 858 -16.71 -10.10 -58.84
N PRO A 859 -15.57 -10.59 -58.31
CA PRO A 859 -14.93 -11.81 -58.81
C PRO A 859 -15.87 -13.01 -58.63
N ALA A 860 -15.74 -14.04 -59.46
CA ALA A 860 -16.62 -15.23 -59.41
C ALA A 860 -16.59 -15.97 -58.06
N SER A 861 -15.54 -15.76 -57.26
CA SER A 861 -15.41 -16.27 -55.90
C SER A 861 -16.12 -15.41 -54.85
N GLU A 862 -16.54 -14.19 -55.19
CA GLU A 862 -17.30 -13.33 -54.28
C GLU A 862 -18.72 -13.85 -54.14
N TYR A 863 -19.12 -14.02 -52.89
CA TYR A 863 -20.30 -14.78 -52.55
C TYR A 863 -21.62 -14.03 -52.80
N TRP A 864 -21.60 -12.69 -52.76
CA TRP A 864 -22.74 -11.80 -53.07
C TRP A 864 -22.77 -11.31 -54.51
N ARG A 865 -21.94 -11.89 -55.38
CA ARG A 865 -21.94 -11.58 -56.80
C ARG A 865 -23.31 -11.89 -57.41
N ASP A 866 -23.85 -10.97 -58.20
CA ASP A 866 -25.09 -11.23 -58.93
C ASP A 866 -24.81 -12.34 -59.98
N GLU A 867 -25.72 -13.31 -60.13
CA GLU A 867 -25.51 -14.47 -61.02
C GLU A 867 -25.17 -14.03 -62.47
N ASP A 868 -25.82 -12.95 -62.92
CA ASP A 868 -25.66 -12.37 -64.25
C ASP A 868 -24.58 -11.27 -64.33
N GLU A 869 -23.81 -11.04 -63.26
CA GLU A 869 -22.74 -10.04 -63.31
C GLU A 869 -21.65 -10.48 -64.29
N VAL A 870 -21.10 -9.53 -65.06
CA VAL A 870 -19.95 -9.74 -65.94
C VAL A 870 -18.85 -8.78 -65.51
N LEU A 871 -17.63 -9.32 -65.36
CA LEU A 871 -16.44 -8.52 -65.09
C LEU A 871 -16.08 -7.69 -66.32
N VAL A 872 -15.89 -6.38 -66.13
CA VAL A 872 -15.54 -5.44 -67.19
C VAL A 872 -14.09 -5.00 -67.03
N LYS A 873 -13.27 -5.23 -68.05
CA LYS A 873 -11.86 -4.78 -68.05
C LYS A 873 -11.77 -3.30 -68.39
N ARG A 874 -11.07 -2.54 -67.55
CA ARG A 874 -10.76 -1.12 -67.79
C ARG A 874 -9.29 -0.84 -67.57
N ASP A 875 -8.76 0.07 -68.37
CA ASP A 875 -7.36 0.50 -68.28
C ASP A 875 -7.34 1.91 -67.65
N ILE A 876 -6.58 2.05 -66.56
CA ILE A 876 -6.30 3.32 -65.88
C ILE A 876 -4.77 3.49 -65.91
N ASP A 877 -4.28 4.11 -66.99
CA ASP A 877 -2.85 4.27 -67.29
C ASP A 877 -2.27 5.61 -66.81
N TYR A 878 -2.93 6.25 -65.84
CA TYR A 878 -2.54 7.56 -65.31
C TYR A 878 -2.66 7.60 -63.78
N ASP A 879 -1.82 8.45 -63.17
CA ASP A 879 -1.89 8.72 -61.75
C ASP A 879 -3.15 9.55 -61.44
N LEU A 880 -3.82 9.19 -60.35
CA LEU A 880 -5.08 9.80 -59.93
C LEU A 880 -4.89 10.51 -58.60
N ALA A 881 -5.34 11.76 -58.51
CA ALA A 881 -5.51 12.45 -57.24
C ALA A 881 -6.97 12.33 -56.80
N VAL A 882 -7.19 11.75 -55.62
CA VAL A 882 -8.53 11.50 -55.06
C VAL A 882 -8.65 12.25 -53.74
N ALA A 883 -9.72 13.01 -53.54
CA ALA A 883 -9.94 13.66 -52.25
C ALA A 883 -10.03 12.59 -51.14
N THR A 884 -9.44 12.83 -49.96
CA THR A 884 -9.42 11.88 -48.84
C THR A 884 -10.80 11.61 -48.25
N LYS A 885 -11.72 12.57 -48.38
CA LYS A 885 -13.08 12.59 -47.80
C LYS A 885 -14.10 13.06 -48.86
N GLU A 886 -15.39 12.80 -48.65
CA GLU A 886 -16.48 13.37 -49.46
C GLU A 886 -16.51 14.91 -49.32
N VAL A 887 -17.15 15.57 -50.29
CA VAL A 887 -17.44 17.00 -50.17
C VAL A 887 -18.41 17.22 -49.01
N THR A 888 -18.01 18.04 -48.04
CA THR A 888 -18.85 18.35 -46.88
C THR A 888 -19.91 19.40 -47.21
N VAL A 889 -20.94 19.48 -46.36
CA VAL A 889 -21.95 20.55 -46.45
C VAL A 889 -21.30 21.93 -46.36
N GLU A 890 -20.34 22.14 -45.47
CA GLU A 890 -19.60 23.42 -45.37
C GLU A 890 -18.91 23.77 -46.68
N GLN A 891 -18.13 22.83 -47.22
CA GLN A 891 -17.39 23.04 -48.45
C GLN A 891 -18.30 23.36 -49.62
N PHE A 892 -19.44 22.67 -49.73
CA PHE A 892 -20.41 22.92 -50.79
C PHE A 892 -21.10 24.29 -50.65
N LEU A 893 -21.42 24.72 -49.43
CA LEU A 893 -22.04 26.02 -49.18
C LEU A 893 -21.10 27.21 -49.51
N ASN A 894 -19.78 27.01 -49.48
CA ASN A 894 -18.82 28.02 -49.97
C ASN A 894 -18.95 28.28 -51.49
N PHE A 895 -19.45 27.31 -52.25
CA PHE A 895 -19.72 27.45 -53.68
C PHE A 895 -21.09 28.08 -53.95
N ARG A 896 -22.15 27.53 -53.35
CA ARG A 896 -23.52 27.93 -53.63
C ARG A 896 -24.44 27.67 -52.44
N ASP A 897 -25.30 28.63 -52.14
CA ASP A 897 -26.39 28.47 -51.18
C ASP A 897 -27.47 27.54 -51.76
N LYS A 898 -27.55 26.31 -51.26
CA LYS A 898 -28.54 25.29 -51.64
C LYS A 898 -29.09 24.62 -50.39
N ALA A 899 -30.38 24.29 -50.41
CA ALA A 899 -31.02 23.58 -49.32
C ALA A 899 -30.48 22.15 -49.18
N VAL A 900 -29.84 21.88 -48.05
CA VAL A 900 -29.38 20.54 -47.62
C VAL A 900 -30.44 19.93 -46.70
N ASN A 901 -30.64 18.61 -46.79
CA ASN A 901 -31.57 17.94 -45.89
C ASN A 901 -30.92 17.71 -44.52
N ARG A 902 -31.16 18.65 -43.60
CA ARG A 902 -30.65 18.64 -42.23
C ARG A 902 -31.23 17.53 -41.34
N ASN A 903 -32.34 16.91 -41.76
CA ASN A 903 -32.83 15.71 -41.06
C ASN A 903 -31.90 14.52 -41.26
N TYR A 904 -31.07 14.51 -42.31
CA TYR A 904 -30.08 13.45 -42.51
C TYR A 904 -28.64 13.95 -42.31
N ALA A 905 -28.34 15.22 -42.62
CA ALA A 905 -27.02 15.83 -42.40
C ALA A 905 -27.08 16.87 -41.26
N PRO A 906 -27.01 16.44 -39.98
CA PRO A 906 -27.24 17.33 -38.84
C PRO A 906 -26.14 18.39 -38.66
N THR A 907 -24.91 18.12 -39.10
CA THR A 907 -23.77 19.03 -38.96
C THR A 907 -23.20 19.45 -40.31
N ASN A 908 -22.34 20.48 -40.34
CA ASN A 908 -21.71 20.97 -41.56
C ASN A 908 -20.55 20.09 -42.06
N ASP A 909 -20.01 19.24 -41.19
CA ASP A 909 -18.92 18.31 -41.49
C ASP A 909 -19.42 16.99 -42.10
N CYS A 910 -20.74 16.77 -42.12
CA CYS A 910 -21.37 15.67 -42.84
C CYS A 910 -21.16 15.83 -44.36
N PRO A 911 -21.18 14.72 -45.13
CA PRO A 911 -21.26 14.77 -46.58
C PRO A 911 -22.45 15.61 -47.06
N VAL A 912 -22.25 16.37 -48.13
CA VAL A 912 -23.36 17.09 -48.76
C VAL A 912 -24.37 16.11 -49.35
N ASN A 913 -25.66 16.38 -49.14
CA ASN A 913 -26.76 15.57 -49.67
C ASN A 913 -27.74 16.43 -50.49
N ASN A 914 -28.75 15.78 -51.09
CA ASN A 914 -29.75 16.45 -51.94
C ASN A 914 -29.11 17.25 -53.09
N VAL A 915 -27.96 16.79 -53.59
CA VAL A 915 -27.24 17.37 -54.73
C VAL A 915 -27.55 16.56 -55.99
N THR A 916 -27.69 17.23 -57.13
CA THR A 916 -27.80 16.58 -58.43
C THR A 916 -26.42 16.30 -59.02
N LEU A 917 -26.36 15.51 -60.09
CA LEU A 917 -25.13 15.38 -60.89
C LEU A 917 -24.63 16.75 -61.38
N PHE A 918 -25.54 17.62 -61.82
CA PHE A 918 -25.20 18.94 -62.32
C PHE A 918 -24.61 19.85 -61.23
N ASP A 919 -25.09 19.74 -59.98
CA ASP A 919 -24.52 20.48 -58.86
C ASP A 919 -23.10 20.02 -58.55
N ALA A 920 -22.88 18.70 -58.55
CA ALA A 920 -21.59 18.08 -58.30
C ALA A 920 -20.57 18.46 -59.39
N ILE A 921 -20.99 18.42 -60.67
CA ILE A 921 -20.21 18.87 -61.82
C ILE A 921 -19.88 20.38 -61.71
N ALA A 922 -20.87 21.21 -61.37
CA ALA A 922 -20.67 22.65 -61.20
C ALA A 922 -19.70 22.97 -60.06
N TYR A 923 -19.75 22.21 -58.96
CA TYR A 923 -18.81 22.34 -57.87
C TYR A 923 -17.37 22.01 -58.30
N CYS A 924 -17.16 20.90 -59.01
CA CYS A 924 -15.86 20.53 -59.57
C CYS A 924 -15.33 21.59 -60.56
N ARG A 925 -16.20 22.12 -61.42
CA ARG A 925 -15.85 23.22 -62.33
C ARG A 925 -15.39 24.46 -61.56
N TRP A 926 -16.15 24.85 -60.54
CA TRP A 926 -15.83 25.98 -59.68
C TRP A 926 -14.52 25.78 -58.90
N LEU A 927 -14.23 24.59 -58.39
CA LEU A 927 -12.93 24.29 -57.76
C LEU A 927 -11.77 24.50 -58.74
N SER A 928 -11.97 24.15 -60.01
CA SER A 928 -10.95 24.32 -61.05
C SER A 928 -10.72 25.79 -61.40
N GLU A 929 -11.78 26.61 -61.38
CA GLU A 929 -11.69 28.06 -61.49
C GLU A 929 -10.99 28.69 -60.27
N LEU A 930 -11.27 28.18 -59.07
CA LEU A 930 -10.68 28.65 -57.82
C LEU A 930 -9.18 28.34 -57.74
N GLU A 931 -8.72 27.23 -58.33
CA GLU A 931 -7.30 26.91 -58.50
C GLU A 931 -6.64 27.74 -59.62
N GLY A 932 -7.43 28.33 -60.53
CA GLY A 932 -6.94 29.17 -61.63
C GLY A 932 -6.46 28.39 -62.85
N LEU A 933 -7.03 27.21 -63.13
CA LEU A 933 -6.70 26.42 -64.32
C LEU A 933 -7.16 27.11 -65.62
N ALA A 934 -6.49 26.82 -66.73
CA ALA A 934 -6.87 27.33 -68.05
C ALA A 934 -8.08 26.57 -68.63
N GLU A 935 -8.85 27.18 -69.52
CA GLU A 935 -10.10 26.60 -70.07
C GLU A 935 -9.90 25.25 -70.78
N ASP A 936 -8.76 25.07 -71.46
CA ASP A 936 -8.36 23.82 -72.10
C ASP A 936 -7.91 22.73 -71.12
N GLU A 937 -7.63 23.10 -69.87
CA GLU A 937 -7.34 22.19 -68.77
C GLU A 937 -8.61 21.83 -67.96
N MET A 938 -9.76 22.45 -68.23
CA MET A 938 -11.02 22.21 -67.50
C MET A 938 -11.76 20.97 -68.00
N CYS A 939 -12.14 20.08 -67.07
CA CYS A 939 -12.89 18.85 -67.36
C CYS A 939 -14.38 19.06 -67.69
N TYR A 940 -14.92 20.23 -67.37
CA TYR A 940 -16.35 20.53 -67.51
C TYR A 940 -16.56 21.86 -68.23
N PRO A 941 -17.73 22.07 -68.87
CA PRO A 941 -18.05 23.34 -69.53
C PRO A 941 -18.20 24.47 -68.51
N SER A 942 -18.40 25.70 -68.98
CA SER A 942 -18.53 26.87 -68.09
C SER A 942 -19.79 26.75 -67.19
N LEU A 943 -19.76 27.36 -65.99
CA LEU A 943 -20.86 27.27 -65.02
C LEU A 943 -22.27 27.54 -65.59
N PRO A 944 -22.50 28.53 -66.50
CA PRO A 944 -23.82 28.78 -67.09
C PRO A 944 -24.31 27.68 -68.06
N GLU A 945 -23.40 26.85 -68.58
CA GLU A 945 -23.70 25.77 -69.54
C GLU A 945 -24.00 24.44 -68.85
N ILE A 946 -23.79 24.36 -67.53
CA ILE A 946 -24.01 23.14 -66.74
C ILE A 946 -25.51 23.03 -66.40
N GLY A 947 -26.13 21.99 -66.94
CA GLY A 947 -27.55 21.67 -66.79
C GLY A 947 -28.00 20.65 -67.83
N SER A 948 -29.31 20.38 -67.91
CA SER A 948 -29.83 19.45 -68.93
C SER A 948 -29.47 19.91 -70.33
N GLY A 949 -28.83 19.03 -71.09
CA GLY A 949 -28.32 19.29 -72.44
C GLY A 949 -26.86 19.73 -72.49
N MET A 950 -26.15 19.78 -71.35
CA MET A 950 -24.71 20.08 -71.32
C MET A 950 -23.91 19.07 -72.12
N ARG A 951 -22.76 19.50 -72.63
CA ARG A 951 -21.81 18.65 -73.36
C ARG A 951 -20.45 18.67 -72.68
N PHE A 952 -19.78 17.53 -72.65
CA PHE A 952 -18.42 17.48 -72.15
C PHE A 952 -17.45 18.09 -73.17
N PRO A 953 -16.40 18.80 -72.71
CA PRO A 953 -15.32 19.20 -73.58
C PRO A 953 -14.60 17.98 -74.19
N ASP A 954 -14.00 18.15 -75.37
CA ASP A 954 -13.19 17.09 -75.99
C ASP A 954 -12.03 16.69 -75.07
N ASN A 955 -11.77 15.38 -74.99
CA ASN A 955 -10.73 14.77 -74.15
C ASN A 955 -10.82 15.15 -72.66
N TRP A 956 -12.01 15.45 -72.14
CA TRP A 956 -12.16 15.93 -70.76
C TRP A 956 -11.55 15.01 -69.69
N LEU A 957 -11.54 13.69 -69.88
CA LEU A 957 -10.87 12.72 -68.99
C LEU A 957 -9.34 12.88 -68.95
N GLU A 958 -8.75 13.47 -69.99
CA GLU A 958 -7.32 13.70 -70.11
C GLU A 958 -6.87 15.06 -69.55
N ARG A 959 -7.83 15.91 -69.21
CA ARG A 959 -7.56 17.25 -68.68
C ARG A 959 -7.26 17.20 -67.18
N LYS A 960 -6.69 18.29 -66.65
CA LYS A 960 -6.20 18.39 -65.26
C LYS A 960 -7.24 18.88 -64.26
N GLY A 961 -8.36 19.42 -64.74
CA GLY A 961 -9.42 19.98 -63.91
C GLY A 961 -10.02 18.95 -62.94
N TYR A 962 -10.61 19.48 -61.88
CA TYR A 962 -11.38 18.67 -60.93
C TYR A 962 -12.62 18.09 -61.59
N ARG A 963 -12.92 16.84 -61.25
CA ARG A 963 -14.07 16.10 -61.76
C ARG A 963 -14.58 15.05 -60.78
N LEU A 964 -15.72 14.46 -61.11
CA LEU A 964 -16.21 13.25 -60.47
C LEU A 964 -15.39 12.02 -60.89
N PRO A 965 -15.30 10.99 -60.02
CA PRO A 965 -14.67 9.73 -60.39
C PRO A 965 -15.48 9.01 -61.47
N THR A 966 -14.78 8.29 -62.34
CA THR A 966 -15.40 7.23 -63.14
C THR A 966 -15.75 6.04 -62.25
N GLU A 967 -16.66 5.16 -62.68
CA GLU A 967 -16.93 3.91 -61.96
C GLU A 967 -15.66 3.08 -61.77
N ALA A 968 -14.78 3.10 -62.78
CA ALA A 968 -13.54 2.33 -62.77
C ALA A 968 -12.57 2.83 -61.69
N GLU A 969 -12.40 4.14 -61.63
CA GLU A 969 -11.55 4.81 -60.64
C GLU A 969 -12.11 4.67 -59.23
N TRP A 970 -13.44 4.79 -59.08
CA TRP A 970 -14.09 4.64 -57.79
C TRP A 970 -13.92 3.22 -57.25
N GLU A 971 -14.20 2.21 -58.05
CA GLU A 971 -14.08 0.82 -57.61
C GLU A 971 -12.63 0.47 -57.27
N TYR A 972 -11.66 0.93 -58.06
CA TYR A 972 -10.23 0.82 -57.74
C TYR A 972 -9.88 1.52 -56.41
N ALA A 973 -10.41 2.71 -56.18
CA ALA A 973 -10.21 3.46 -54.95
C ALA A 973 -10.83 2.75 -53.73
N CYS A 974 -12.05 2.21 -53.85
CA CYS A 974 -12.74 1.41 -52.82
C CYS A 974 -11.93 0.19 -52.39
N HIS A 975 -11.32 -0.50 -53.36
CA HIS A 975 -10.53 -1.70 -53.12
C HIS A 975 -9.31 -1.44 -52.23
N GLY A 976 -8.74 -0.24 -52.22
CA GLY A 976 -7.68 0.12 -51.27
C GLY A 976 -6.43 -0.78 -51.35
N GLY A 977 -6.16 -1.37 -52.52
CA GLY A 977 -5.04 -2.29 -52.76
C GLY A 977 -5.37 -3.78 -52.63
N VAL A 978 -6.63 -4.16 -52.39
CA VAL A 978 -7.06 -5.56 -52.28
C VAL A 978 -8.07 -5.94 -53.38
N SER A 979 -8.45 -7.22 -53.50
CA SER A 979 -9.34 -7.68 -54.59
C SER A 979 -10.68 -8.27 -54.10
N GLU A 980 -10.90 -8.22 -52.80
CA GLU A 980 -12.13 -8.64 -52.12
C GLU A 980 -13.25 -7.59 -52.22
N ALA A 981 -14.50 -8.03 -51.99
CA ALA A 981 -15.72 -7.21 -52.04
C ALA A 981 -15.66 -5.92 -51.22
N ARG A 982 -14.98 -6.01 -50.08
CA ARG A 982 -14.77 -4.96 -49.08
C ARG A 982 -13.29 -5.00 -48.70
N PHE A 983 -12.66 -3.85 -48.57
CA PHE A 983 -11.21 -3.78 -48.36
C PHE A 983 -10.72 -4.37 -47.03
N PHE A 984 -11.63 -4.53 -46.06
CA PHE A 984 -11.37 -5.14 -44.76
C PHE A 984 -11.85 -6.61 -44.67
N GLY A 985 -12.30 -7.19 -45.79
CA GLY A 985 -12.83 -8.55 -45.86
C GLY A 985 -14.35 -8.65 -45.72
N SER A 986 -14.85 -9.89 -45.68
CA SER A 986 -16.30 -10.18 -45.71
C SER A 986 -16.97 -10.18 -44.34
N GLY A 987 -16.24 -9.87 -43.28
CA GLY A 987 -16.77 -9.95 -41.92
C GLY A 987 -17.81 -8.88 -41.61
N SER A 988 -18.93 -9.27 -41.00
CA SER A 988 -19.96 -8.32 -40.59
C SER A 988 -19.61 -7.61 -39.28
N GLU A 989 -18.84 -8.28 -38.42
CA GLU A 989 -18.41 -7.74 -37.12
C GLU A 989 -17.43 -6.56 -37.26
N LEU A 990 -16.54 -6.62 -38.25
CA LEU A 990 -15.58 -5.55 -38.53
C LEU A 990 -16.24 -4.33 -39.20
N ALA A 991 -17.40 -4.51 -39.85
CA ALA A 991 -18.03 -3.45 -40.64
C ALA A 991 -18.32 -2.18 -39.82
N LYS A 992 -18.59 -2.31 -38.52
CA LYS A 992 -18.84 -1.18 -37.61
C LYS A 992 -17.69 -0.18 -37.51
N ASP A 993 -16.45 -0.61 -37.80
CA ASP A 993 -15.25 0.25 -37.70
C ASP A 993 -14.88 0.92 -39.03
N TYR A 994 -15.49 0.50 -40.14
CA TYR A 994 -15.10 0.87 -41.50
C TYR A 994 -16.26 1.39 -42.37
N VAL A 995 -17.51 1.13 -42.00
CA VAL A 995 -18.70 1.41 -42.83
C VAL A 995 -19.84 1.98 -42.00
N TRP A 996 -20.43 3.06 -42.50
CA TRP A 996 -21.73 3.57 -42.06
C TRP A 996 -22.86 2.92 -42.87
N SER A 997 -23.70 2.13 -42.22
CA SER A 997 -24.80 1.35 -42.80
C SER A 997 -26.10 1.54 -42.03
N LEU A 998 -27.18 0.89 -42.48
CA LEU A 998 -28.48 0.91 -41.79
C LEU A 998 -28.38 0.57 -40.30
N HIS A 999 -27.42 -0.27 -39.92
CA HIS A 999 -27.24 -0.71 -38.53
C HIS A 999 -26.32 0.18 -37.71
N THR A 1000 -25.44 0.95 -38.34
CA THR A 1000 -24.40 1.73 -37.64
C THR A 1000 -24.62 3.23 -37.73
N ALA A 1001 -25.42 3.70 -38.69
CA ALA A 1001 -25.58 5.11 -38.99
C ALA A 1001 -26.72 5.81 -38.24
N ASP A 1002 -27.57 5.07 -37.50
CA ASP A 1002 -28.73 5.61 -36.76
C ASP A 1002 -29.66 6.49 -37.64
N ASP A 1003 -29.88 6.09 -38.91
CA ASP A 1003 -30.71 6.77 -39.91
C ASP A 1003 -30.25 8.19 -40.29
N HIS A 1004 -28.98 8.54 -40.09
CA HIS A 1004 -28.40 9.84 -40.44
C HIS A 1004 -26.99 9.72 -41.05
N LEU A 1005 -26.54 10.77 -41.75
CA LEU A 1005 -25.17 10.93 -42.24
C LEU A 1005 -24.25 11.38 -41.13
N HIS A 1006 -23.03 10.83 -41.12
CA HIS A 1006 -22.01 11.15 -40.12
C HIS A 1006 -20.93 12.06 -40.69
N PRO A 1007 -20.30 12.93 -39.87
CA PRO A 1007 -19.13 13.70 -40.27
C PRO A 1007 -18.08 12.85 -40.99
N VAL A 1008 -17.47 13.40 -42.03
CA VAL A 1008 -16.45 12.69 -42.81
C VAL A 1008 -15.17 12.45 -42.01
N GLY A 1009 -14.57 11.28 -42.16
CA GLY A 1009 -13.30 10.90 -41.53
C GLY A 1009 -13.39 10.35 -40.11
N LEU A 1010 -14.59 9.99 -39.63
CA LEU A 1010 -14.76 9.38 -38.29
C LEU A 1010 -14.31 7.91 -38.24
N LEU A 1011 -14.66 7.13 -39.27
CA LEU A 1011 -14.27 5.72 -39.37
C LEU A 1011 -12.87 5.57 -39.96
N ARG A 1012 -12.32 4.35 -39.90
CA ARG A 1012 -10.95 4.09 -40.34
C ARG A 1012 -10.81 4.23 -41.86
N PRO A 1013 -9.70 4.81 -42.35
CA PRO A 1013 -9.42 4.87 -43.78
C PRO A 1013 -9.07 3.49 -44.33
N ASN A 1014 -9.15 3.32 -45.65
CA ASN A 1014 -8.63 2.13 -46.33
C ASN A 1014 -7.11 2.19 -46.57
N GLY A 1015 -6.55 1.16 -47.21
CA GLY A 1015 -5.11 1.05 -47.47
C GLY A 1015 -4.53 2.17 -48.37
N PHE A 1016 -5.35 2.90 -49.11
CA PHE A 1016 -4.95 4.07 -49.89
C PHE A 1016 -5.13 5.40 -49.14
N GLY A 1017 -5.59 5.36 -47.88
CA GLY A 1017 -5.80 6.54 -47.06
C GLY A 1017 -7.11 7.28 -47.35
N LEU A 1018 -8.09 6.62 -47.96
CA LEU A 1018 -9.41 7.17 -48.23
C LEU A 1018 -10.38 6.84 -47.09
N PHE A 1019 -11.05 7.85 -46.58
CA PHE A 1019 -12.11 7.73 -45.56
C PHE A 1019 -13.48 7.52 -46.20
N ASP A 1020 -14.40 6.90 -45.47
CA ASP A 1020 -15.82 6.77 -45.84
C ASP A 1020 -16.08 6.20 -47.25
N ILE A 1021 -15.11 5.45 -47.78
CA ILE A 1021 -15.12 4.95 -49.16
C ILE A 1021 -16.23 3.89 -49.42
N LEU A 1022 -16.88 3.42 -48.36
CA LEU A 1022 -18.00 2.50 -48.36
C LEU A 1022 -19.04 2.97 -47.34
N GLY A 1023 -20.31 3.02 -47.75
CA GLY A 1023 -21.41 3.49 -46.89
C GLY A 1023 -21.42 5.00 -46.70
N ASN A 1024 -22.03 5.47 -45.60
CA ASN A 1024 -22.34 6.88 -45.30
C ASN A 1024 -23.25 7.48 -46.38
N ILE A 1025 -22.70 7.84 -47.54
CA ILE A 1025 -23.46 8.35 -48.68
C ILE A 1025 -22.97 7.70 -49.98
N SER A 1026 -23.89 7.41 -50.90
CA SER A 1026 -23.49 6.85 -52.18
C SER A 1026 -22.81 7.91 -53.04
N GLU A 1027 -21.72 7.49 -53.68
CA GLU A 1027 -20.91 8.33 -54.54
C GLU A 1027 -21.49 8.41 -55.95
N ILE A 1028 -21.66 9.62 -56.48
CA ILE A 1028 -22.02 9.84 -57.88
C ILE A 1028 -20.80 9.64 -58.78
N CYS A 1029 -20.88 8.70 -59.72
CA CYS A 1029 -19.86 8.50 -60.73
C CYS A 1029 -20.23 9.17 -62.07
N HIS A 1030 -19.20 9.57 -62.81
CA HIS A 1030 -19.35 10.33 -64.05
C HIS A 1030 -19.84 9.47 -65.23
N ASP A 1031 -19.42 8.21 -65.34
CA ASP A 1031 -19.71 7.36 -66.49
C ASP A 1031 -20.53 6.12 -66.08
N SER A 1032 -21.36 5.60 -66.97
CA SER A 1032 -21.90 4.24 -66.83
C SER A 1032 -21.01 3.27 -67.60
N ARG A 1033 -21.02 1.97 -67.26
CA ARG A 1033 -20.15 0.86 -67.76
C ARG A 1033 -19.74 0.85 -69.25
N ASN A 1034 -20.20 1.73 -70.14
CA ASN A 1034 -19.86 1.86 -71.57
C ASN A 1034 -19.61 3.30 -72.10
N GLU A 1035 -18.77 4.11 -71.44
CA GLU A 1035 -18.34 5.49 -71.85
C GLU A 1035 -19.28 6.62 -71.38
N ALA A 1036 -18.69 7.77 -71.04
CA ALA A 1036 -19.44 8.97 -70.66
C ALA A 1036 -20.17 9.53 -71.90
N PRO A 1037 -21.46 9.89 -71.78
CA PRO A 1037 -22.22 10.35 -72.93
C PRO A 1037 -21.73 11.74 -73.38
N GLU A 1038 -21.60 11.99 -74.68
CA GLU A 1038 -21.18 13.31 -75.22
C GLU A 1038 -22.08 14.48 -74.75
N ARG A 1039 -23.33 14.18 -74.40
CA ARG A 1039 -24.34 15.11 -73.91
C ARG A 1039 -25.07 14.47 -72.73
N VAL A 1040 -25.38 15.28 -71.71
CA VAL A 1040 -26.10 14.84 -70.50
C VAL A 1040 -27.44 15.56 -70.39
N ASP A 1041 -28.54 14.83 -70.44
CA ASP A 1041 -29.89 15.30 -70.19
C ASP A 1041 -30.41 14.90 -68.80
N ALA A 1042 -31.40 15.62 -68.26
CA ALA A 1042 -31.88 15.44 -66.89
C ALA A 1042 -32.42 14.03 -66.56
N ALA A 1043 -32.90 13.30 -67.58
CA ALA A 1043 -33.43 11.95 -67.45
C ALA A 1043 -32.37 10.84 -67.63
N ASP A 1044 -31.17 11.20 -68.07
CA ASP A 1044 -30.09 10.24 -68.27
C ASP A 1044 -29.67 9.64 -66.94
N SER A 1045 -29.39 8.33 -66.94
CA SER A 1045 -29.10 7.61 -65.72
C SER A 1045 -27.60 7.45 -65.50
N PHE A 1046 -27.14 7.85 -64.33
CA PHE A 1046 -25.76 7.76 -63.88
C PHE A 1046 -25.65 6.79 -62.72
N PRO A 1047 -24.51 6.09 -62.60
CA PRO A 1047 -24.32 5.19 -61.50
C PRO A 1047 -23.95 5.94 -60.22
N ARG A 1048 -24.45 5.41 -59.12
CA ARG A 1048 -23.93 5.66 -57.79
C ARG A 1048 -23.34 4.37 -57.21
N ARG A 1049 -22.21 4.48 -56.52
CA ARG A 1049 -21.40 3.34 -56.07
C ARG A 1049 -21.11 3.41 -54.56
N GLY A 1050 -20.65 2.29 -53.99
CA GLY A 1050 -20.16 2.21 -52.61
C GLY A 1050 -21.22 1.99 -51.51
N GLY A 1051 -22.51 2.09 -51.82
CA GLY A 1051 -23.61 1.95 -50.86
C GLY A 1051 -23.88 3.22 -50.05
N ASP A 1052 -24.84 3.20 -49.14
CA ASP A 1052 -25.19 4.35 -48.29
C ASP A 1052 -25.73 3.94 -46.92
N PHE A 1053 -25.94 4.93 -46.04
CA PHE A 1053 -26.39 4.74 -44.66
C PHE A 1053 -27.75 4.04 -44.52
N THR A 1054 -28.54 3.88 -45.58
CA THR A 1054 -29.85 3.20 -45.54
C THR A 1054 -29.77 1.72 -45.92
N GLU A 1055 -28.58 1.23 -46.31
CA GLU A 1055 -28.38 -0.13 -46.79
C GLU A 1055 -27.82 -1.07 -45.71
N LEU A 1056 -28.19 -2.35 -45.80
CA LEU A 1056 -27.58 -3.40 -44.95
C LEU A 1056 -26.10 -3.57 -45.29
N ASN A 1057 -25.27 -3.95 -44.31
CA ASN A 1057 -23.83 -4.20 -44.48
C ASN A 1057 -23.49 -5.09 -45.68
N GLN A 1058 -24.29 -6.13 -45.94
CA GLN A 1058 -24.09 -7.06 -47.06
C GLN A 1058 -24.23 -6.41 -48.45
N ASN A 1059 -24.97 -5.29 -48.54
CA ASN A 1059 -25.15 -4.55 -49.78
C ASN A 1059 -24.07 -3.49 -50.00
N ILE A 1060 -23.31 -3.14 -48.96
CA ILE A 1060 -22.25 -2.13 -49.01
C ILE A 1060 -20.93 -2.78 -49.41
N ARG A 1061 -20.56 -2.64 -50.68
CA ARG A 1061 -19.38 -3.25 -51.30
C ARG A 1061 -18.90 -2.44 -52.49
N ALA A 1062 -17.64 -2.61 -52.87
CA ALA A 1062 -17.02 -1.83 -53.95
C ALA A 1062 -17.77 -1.96 -55.30
N ALA A 1063 -18.18 -3.18 -55.64
CA ALA A 1063 -18.92 -3.47 -56.87
C ALA A 1063 -20.40 -3.06 -56.83
N ARG A 1064 -20.96 -2.67 -55.67
CA ARG A 1064 -22.39 -2.33 -55.57
C ARG A 1064 -22.67 -1.07 -56.38
N ARG A 1065 -23.71 -1.14 -57.22
CA ARG A 1065 -24.14 -0.03 -58.05
C ARG A 1065 -25.65 0.13 -58.05
N TYR A 1066 -26.08 1.39 -58.15
CA TYR A 1066 -27.45 1.76 -58.47
C TYR A 1066 -27.44 2.82 -59.55
N SER A 1067 -28.51 2.90 -60.34
CA SER A 1067 -28.64 3.85 -61.43
C SER A 1067 -29.71 4.88 -61.08
N VAL A 1068 -29.36 6.16 -61.17
CA VAL A 1068 -30.22 7.29 -60.79
C VAL A 1068 -30.24 8.35 -61.88
N PRO A 1069 -31.35 9.07 -62.10
CA PRO A 1069 -31.38 10.17 -63.08
C PRO A 1069 -30.41 11.30 -62.69
N ALA A 1070 -29.82 11.98 -63.68
CA ALA A 1070 -28.91 13.12 -63.48
C ALA A 1070 -29.53 14.27 -62.65
N SER A 1071 -30.85 14.40 -62.72
CA SER A 1071 -31.64 15.40 -61.97
C SER A 1071 -32.14 14.92 -60.60
N ALA A 1072 -31.81 13.71 -60.16
CA ALA A 1072 -32.25 13.20 -58.86
C ALA A 1072 -31.63 14.00 -57.72
N GLU A 1073 -32.43 14.30 -56.70
CA GLU A 1073 -32.01 14.97 -55.45
C GLU A 1073 -32.39 14.08 -54.27
N TRP A 1074 -31.51 13.16 -53.90
CA TRP A 1074 -31.76 12.22 -52.81
C TRP A 1074 -30.84 12.48 -51.61
N ALA A 1075 -31.35 12.17 -50.42
CA ALA A 1075 -30.63 12.42 -49.17
C ALA A 1075 -29.44 11.48 -48.93
N ASN A 1076 -29.40 10.37 -49.66
CA ASN A 1076 -28.38 9.34 -49.60
C ASN A 1076 -27.43 9.39 -50.82
N MET A 1077 -27.34 10.54 -51.49
CA MET A 1077 -26.49 10.76 -52.65
C MET A 1077 -25.60 11.99 -52.45
N GLY A 1078 -24.29 11.78 -52.60
CA GLY A 1078 -23.24 12.77 -52.43
C GLY A 1078 -22.14 12.56 -53.45
N PHE A 1079 -21.00 13.23 -53.26
CA PHE A 1079 -19.90 13.10 -54.19
C PHE A 1079 -18.53 13.47 -53.60
N ARG A 1080 -17.50 13.07 -54.33
CA ARG A 1080 -16.08 13.23 -54.08
C ARG A 1080 -15.41 13.75 -55.33
N VAL A 1081 -14.35 14.51 -55.10
CA VAL A 1081 -13.59 15.16 -56.16
C VAL A 1081 -12.34 14.35 -56.46
N VAL A 1082 -12.08 14.15 -57.76
CA VAL A 1082 -10.84 13.58 -58.28
C VAL A 1082 -10.25 14.45 -59.38
N ARG A 1083 -8.98 14.23 -59.72
CA ARG A 1083 -8.37 14.77 -60.94
C ARG A 1083 -7.21 13.91 -61.41
N ARG A 1084 -6.89 14.00 -62.71
CA ARG A 1084 -5.69 13.38 -63.28
C ARG A 1084 -4.44 14.14 -62.85
N ARG A 1085 -3.33 13.43 -62.60
CA ARG A 1085 -2.03 14.03 -62.27
C ARG A 1085 -1.03 13.95 -63.42
#